data_AF-A0AAD7A1E3-F1
#
_entry.id   AF-A0AAD7A1E3-F1
#
_cell.length_a   1.000
_cell.length_b   1.000
_cell.length_c   1.000
_cell.angle_alpha   90.00
_cell.angle_beta   90.00
_cell.angle_gamma   90.00
#
_symmetry.space_group_name_H-M   'P 1'
#
loop_
_entity.id
_entity.type
_entity.pdbx_description
1 polymer ?
#
loop_
_entity_poly.entity_id
_entity_poly.type
_entity_poly.pdbx_seq_one_letter_code
_entity_poly.pdbx_strand_id
1 'polypeptide(L)'
;MQHHHHQNSLGHYPSPPSHQQQSPAAQPISTHWQQQLMKYEETMRTARSPHHRARASAMASRGVAKSAITITNPNKPSEEDNPPSPSLALAVAIGHPSSTIAPSAEPVMRPAAPRPPENTWTQLDMGGVNIKSIPPSSGLFSFTFLTCLYLNHNALTSVPPEIAKLRHLDLLDLSGNNLTSVPPEIGMVITLRELYLFDNHLSTIPPEFGTLHRLKTLGIEGNPIDSNLKAILQKDGTPALISYLRDSCPMPVQPPPRPLIQINPHEPGMETFKVISYNILCERAATAKMYGYTPTWALVWDYRKARILEEVTDSKADIVCLQEADMGQYEDFFSRRLAELGYEGVYGAKSRYKTMQDSDRRLVDGCATFFKKDRYQLVESHLIEFNSIAMQRQDFKKTDDMFNRVLGKDHIAVVVLLEDLVSGTRIIVSNTHLHWDAAYSDVKLVQTALLLEEIEKVAHGFAKYPPRPPDTPAADDEDSVGARPPPPTYADGTKIPLLACGDYNSMPSSGVYDFLSTGSLSPTHPDFLSHTYGNYTSEGLRHKLGLKSAYTTVGAGGVPEEILSMTNVTPGFRGVLDYVWYSPGNLILNSVVGEIEKMYLEKTVGFPNPHFPSDHIPLTATFTVKPQREISIPRPPPVFS
;
A
#
# COMPACT_ATOMS: atom_id res chain seq x y z
N MET A 1 43.02 40.73 81.49
CA MET A 1 43.23 42.18 81.34
C MET A 1 42.39 42.61 80.13
N GLN A 2 41.09 42.95 80.21
CA GLN A 2 40.47 44.12 80.88
C GLN A 2 41.37 45.36 80.77
N HIS A 3 40.99 46.52 80.20
CA HIS A 3 39.68 47.08 79.89
C HIS A 3 39.81 48.27 78.88
N HIS A 4 38.75 48.46 78.08
CA HIS A 4 38.13 49.71 77.60
C HIS A 4 38.95 50.94 77.16
N HIS A 5 38.61 51.43 75.95
CA HIS A 5 37.81 52.66 75.85
C HIS A 5 36.77 52.59 74.71
N HIS A 6 35.58 53.06 75.04
CA HIS A 6 34.36 53.19 74.24
C HIS A 6 34.16 54.69 73.96
N GLN A 7 33.74 55.08 72.76
CA GLN A 7 32.57 55.95 72.56
C GLN A 7 32.19 56.09 71.08
N ASN A 8 30.87 56.19 70.88
CA ASN A 8 30.06 55.96 69.69
C ASN A 8 29.67 57.25 68.94
N SER A 9 29.03 57.02 67.77
CA SER A 9 28.02 57.85 67.04
C SER A 9 28.56 58.86 66.02
N LEU A 10 28.09 58.97 64.77
CA LEU A 10 26.86 58.57 64.05
C LEU A 10 27.23 58.14 62.60
N GLY A 11 26.68 57.05 62.05
CA GLY A 11 25.52 57.12 61.15
C GLY A 11 25.88 57.24 59.65
N HIS A 12 26.06 56.12 58.94
CA HIS A 12 26.08 56.07 57.47
C HIS A 12 25.26 54.87 56.98
N TYR A 13 24.12 55.16 56.32
CA TYR A 13 23.32 54.18 55.59
C TYR A 13 23.89 53.99 54.18
N PRO A 14 24.16 52.75 53.72
CA PRO A 14 24.42 52.49 52.31
C PRO A 14 23.11 52.33 51.51
N SER A 15 23.09 52.96 50.34
CA SER A 15 22.00 52.98 49.34
C SER A 15 21.62 51.57 48.81
N PRO A 16 20.38 51.39 48.32
CA PRO A 16 19.89 50.09 47.86
C PRO A 16 20.51 49.68 46.51
N PRO A 17 20.71 48.37 46.26
CA PRO A 17 21.24 47.87 45.00
C PRO A 17 20.22 48.05 43.86
N SER A 18 20.72 48.56 42.74
CA SER A 18 20.01 48.75 41.48
C SER A 18 19.41 47.44 40.95
N HIS A 19 18.12 47.47 40.60
CA HIS A 19 17.45 46.45 39.80
C HIS A 19 18.19 46.24 38.46
N GLN A 20 18.97 45.18 38.35
CA GLN A 20 19.28 44.59 37.05
C GLN A 20 18.11 43.69 36.66
N GLN A 21 17.35 44.12 35.67
CA GLN A 21 16.46 43.23 34.92
C GLN A 21 17.32 42.11 34.33
N GLN A 22 17.19 40.90 34.87
CA GLN A 22 17.69 39.70 34.24
C GLN A 22 16.94 39.53 32.91
N SER A 23 17.67 39.67 31.80
CA SER A 23 17.23 39.19 30.50
C SER A 23 16.93 37.69 30.61
N PRO A 24 15.82 37.18 30.03
CA PRO A 24 15.58 35.74 30.04
C PRO A 24 16.70 35.07 29.23
N ALA A 25 17.37 34.11 29.85
CA ALA A 25 18.43 33.33 29.21
C ALA A 25 17.89 32.72 27.90
N ALA A 26 18.52 33.09 26.78
CA ALA A 26 18.17 32.57 25.47
C ALA A 26 18.34 31.04 25.49
N GLN A 27 17.24 30.32 25.30
CA GLN A 27 17.28 28.87 25.13
C GLN A 27 18.16 28.52 23.91
N PRO A 28 18.90 27.39 23.95
CA PRO A 28 19.75 27.00 22.84
C PRO A 28 18.89 26.78 21.60
N ILE A 29 19.07 27.66 20.62
CA ILE A 29 18.41 27.60 19.32
C ILE A 29 18.91 26.35 18.58
N SER A 30 18.01 25.54 18.03
CA SER A 30 18.40 24.37 17.24
C SER A 30 19.17 24.78 15.97
N THR A 31 20.14 23.96 15.56
CA THR A 31 20.88 24.16 14.29
C THR A 31 19.93 24.18 13.08
N HIS A 32 18.83 23.43 13.16
CA HIS A 32 17.74 23.43 12.19
C HIS A 32 17.10 24.81 12.07
N TRP A 33 16.74 25.45 13.20
CA TRP A 33 16.18 26.81 13.20
C TRP A 33 17.15 27.86 12.63
N GLN A 34 18.44 27.75 12.94
CA GLN A 34 19.46 28.65 12.37
C GLN A 34 19.53 28.58 10.85
N GLN A 35 19.43 27.38 10.27
CA GLN A 35 19.36 27.20 8.82
C GLN A 35 18.10 27.82 8.22
N GLN A 36 16.97 27.75 8.93
CA GLN A 36 15.73 28.39 8.51
C GLN A 36 15.83 29.91 8.50
N LEU A 37 16.49 30.51 9.50
CA LEU A 37 16.75 31.95 9.53
C LEU A 37 17.66 32.40 8.37
N MET A 38 18.70 31.64 8.04
CA MET A 38 19.54 31.93 6.87
C MET A 38 18.73 31.89 5.57
N LYS A 39 17.86 30.88 5.40
CA LYS A 39 16.96 30.78 4.25
C LYS A 39 15.97 31.96 4.20
N TYR A 40 15.43 32.37 5.36
CA TYR A 40 14.56 33.55 5.47
C TYR A 40 15.27 34.82 4.97
N GLU A 41 16.50 35.06 5.44
CA GLU A 41 17.30 36.21 5.00
C GLU A 41 17.60 36.17 3.49
N GLU A 42 17.91 35.00 2.91
CA GLU A 42 18.11 34.83 1.46
C GLU A 42 16.83 35.19 0.69
N THR A 43 15.68 34.71 1.15
CA THR A 43 14.38 35.02 0.54
C THR A 43 14.09 36.52 0.58
N MET A 44 14.44 37.21 1.66
CA MET A 44 14.28 38.67 1.75
C MET A 44 15.20 39.45 0.81
N ARG A 45 16.45 38.99 0.64
CA ARG A 45 17.39 39.63 -0.30
C ARG A 45 16.93 39.49 -1.75
N THR A 46 16.30 38.37 -2.08
CA THR A 46 15.85 38.06 -3.45
C THR A 46 14.48 38.64 -3.80
N ALA A 47 13.77 39.24 -2.84
CA ALA A 47 12.44 39.84 -2.98
C ALA A 47 12.32 40.89 -4.10
N ARG A 48 13.40 41.62 -4.38
CA ARG A 48 13.41 42.71 -5.37
C ARG A 48 13.65 42.23 -6.80
N SER A 49 13.66 40.92 -7.02
CA SER A 49 14.21 40.30 -8.23
C SER A 49 13.20 39.31 -8.83
N PRO A 50 12.30 39.75 -9.75
CA PRO A 50 11.31 38.85 -10.37
C PRO A 50 11.96 37.65 -11.07
N HIS A 51 11.36 36.47 -10.96
CA HIS A 51 11.91 35.22 -11.53
C HIS A 51 13.38 34.98 -11.15
N HIS A 52 13.76 35.28 -9.90
CA HIS A 52 15.15 35.18 -9.45
C HIS A 52 15.73 33.79 -9.70
N ARG A 53 14.96 32.74 -9.38
CA ARG A 53 15.41 31.34 -9.47
C ARG A 53 15.55 30.90 -10.92
N ALA A 54 14.61 31.27 -11.80
CA ALA A 54 14.73 31.02 -13.22
C ALA A 54 15.98 31.70 -13.84
N ARG A 55 16.26 32.95 -13.46
CA ARG A 55 17.46 33.66 -13.94
C ARG A 55 18.76 33.05 -13.42
N ALA A 56 18.80 32.66 -12.14
CA ALA A 56 19.96 31.97 -11.57
C ALA A 56 20.22 30.62 -12.26
N SER A 57 19.18 29.83 -12.51
CA SER A 57 19.26 28.56 -13.23
C SER A 57 19.75 28.75 -14.68
N ALA A 58 19.24 29.76 -15.38
CA ALA A 58 19.70 30.12 -16.73
C ALA A 58 21.16 30.61 -16.77
N MET A 59 21.64 31.30 -15.72
CA MET A 59 23.06 31.68 -15.63
C MET A 59 23.96 30.48 -15.33
N ALA A 60 23.52 29.56 -14.47
CA ALA A 60 24.26 28.33 -14.16
C ALA A 60 24.40 27.43 -15.39
N SER A 61 23.33 27.25 -16.19
CA SER A 61 23.39 26.47 -17.42
C SER A 61 24.27 27.10 -18.50
N ARG A 62 24.31 28.44 -18.58
CA ARG A 62 25.23 29.18 -19.47
C ARG A 62 26.70 29.04 -19.08
N GLY A 63 27.01 28.74 -17.82
CA GLY A 63 28.38 28.48 -17.35
C GLY A 63 28.96 27.15 -17.84
N VAL A 64 28.12 26.20 -18.24
CA VAL A 64 28.53 24.85 -18.66
C VAL A 64 28.82 24.78 -20.18
N ALA A 65 28.35 25.75 -20.97
CA ALA A 65 28.57 25.81 -22.41
C ALA A 65 29.54 26.95 -22.80
N LYS A 66 30.84 26.74 -22.60
CA LYS A 66 31.90 27.48 -23.31
C LYS A 66 32.94 26.52 -23.89
N SER A 67 32.52 25.65 -24.81
CA SER A 67 33.32 25.39 -26.01
C SER A 67 32.82 26.35 -27.07
N ALA A 68 33.48 27.49 -27.21
CA ALA A 68 33.09 28.55 -28.14
C ALA A 68 33.05 28.00 -29.57
N ILE A 69 31.87 28.03 -30.22
CA ILE A 69 31.78 27.89 -31.66
C ILE A 69 32.15 29.26 -32.23
N THR A 70 33.36 29.37 -32.79
CA THR A 70 33.81 30.55 -33.50
C THR A 70 32.96 30.72 -34.76
N ILE A 71 32.20 31.81 -34.87
CA ILE A 71 31.49 32.16 -36.11
C ILE A 71 32.53 32.58 -37.15
N THR A 72 32.78 31.73 -38.14
CA THR A 72 33.62 32.05 -39.30
C THR A 72 32.79 32.75 -40.37
N ASN A 73 33.31 33.89 -40.85
CA ASN A 73 32.74 34.71 -41.94
C ASN A 73 32.64 33.89 -43.26
N PRO A 74 31.49 33.84 -43.97
CA PRO A 74 31.26 32.95 -45.12
C PRO A 74 32.06 33.25 -46.41
N ASN A 75 32.92 34.28 -46.44
CA ASN A 75 33.52 34.79 -47.69
C ASN A 75 35.06 34.67 -47.77
N LYS A 76 35.66 33.62 -47.20
CA LYS A 76 37.11 33.37 -47.39
C LYS A 76 37.33 32.02 -48.10
N PRO A 77 38.12 31.97 -49.21
CA PRO A 77 38.33 30.72 -49.93
C PRO A 77 39.20 29.76 -49.12
N SER A 78 38.90 28.48 -49.31
CA SER A 78 39.51 27.29 -48.72
C SER A 78 40.98 27.08 -49.11
N GLU A 79 41.82 26.72 -48.13
CA GLU A 79 42.98 25.87 -48.38
C GLU A 79 42.81 24.58 -47.57
N GLU A 80 42.91 23.47 -48.30
CA GLU A 80 42.91 22.09 -47.83
C GLU A 80 44.25 21.77 -47.15
N ASP A 81 44.21 21.03 -46.03
CA ASP A 81 45.08 19.85 -45.86
C ASP A 81 44.69 19.02 -44.61
N ASN A 82 44.02 17.90 -44.91
CA ASN A 82 44.12 16.50 -44.41
C ASN A 82 44.57 16.08 -42.97
N PRO A 83 44.20 14.86 -42.54
CA PRO A 83 43.78 14.51 -41.16
C PRO A 83 44.83 13.72 -40.34
N PRO A 84 44.55 13.31 -39.08
CA PRO A 84 44.00 11.96 -38.89
C PRO A 84 43.02 11.78 -37.71
N SER A 85 42.37 10.62 -37.77
CA SER A 85 41.40 10.01 -36.85
C SER A 85 42.04 9.49 -35.52
N PRO A 86 41.38 8.64 -34.70
CA PRO A 86 40.86 9.00 -33.37
C PRO A 86 41.57 8.28 -32.21
N SER A 87 41.49 8.82 -30.98
CA SER A 87 41.74 8.03 -29.75
C SER A 87 41.00 8.69 -28.57
N LEU A 88 39.96 8.01 -28.07
CA LEU A 88 39.96 7.19 -26.85
C LEU A 88 40.14 8.02 -25.58
N ALA A 89 39.01 8.36 -24.99
CA ALA A 89 38.90 8.80 -23.62
C ALA A 89 39.23 7.63 -22.67
N LEU A 90 40.17 7.85 -21.75
CA LEU A 90 40.05 7.27 -20.41
C LEU A 90 40.79 8.13 -19.36
N ALA A 91 39.97 8.59 -18.41
CA ALA A 91 40.20 8.71 -16.97
C ALA A 91 41.50 9.29 -16.43
N VAL A 92 41.36 10.26 -15.50
CA VAL A 92 42.04 10.19 -14.20
C VAL A 92 41.16 10.84 -13.11
N ALA A 93 40.69 10.00 -12.19
CA ALA A 93 40.39 10.35 -10.80
C ALA A 93 41.55 9.82 -9.93
N ILE A 94 42.01 10.57 -8.93
CA ILE A 94 42.95 10.13 -7.87
C ILE A 94 42.60 10.92 -6.59
N GLY A 95 42.53 10.38 -5.35
CA GLY A 95 42.80 9.05 -4.75
C GLY A 95 42.49 9.11 -3.23
N HIS A 96 41.89 8.08 -2.60
CA HIS A 96 42.49 6.94 -1.83
C HIS A 96 43.03 7.28 -0.40
N PRO A 97 43.22 6.32 0.55
CA PRO A 97 42.51 5.06 0.87
C PRO A 97 42.33 4.75 2.41
N SER A 98 41.49 3.75 2.74
CA SER A 98 41.77 2.61 3.66
C SER A 98 40.70 2.23 4.71
N SER A 99 40.37 0.93 4.64
CA SER A 99 40.02 -0.06 5.67
C SER A 99 38.67 -0.05 6.41
N THR A 100 37.92 -1.12 6.11
CA THR A 100 37.16 -2.01 7.03
C THR A 100 35.91 -1.47 7.71
N ILE A 101 34.76 -1.78 7.12
CA ILE A 101 33.63 -2.59 7.65
C ILE A 101 32.43 -2.24 6.76
N ALA A 102 31.84 -3.24 6.10
CA ALA A 102 30.64 -3.06 5.29
C ALA A 102 29.44 -2.78 6.20
N PRO A 103 28.70 -1.68 6.04
CA PRO A 103 27.35 -1.61 6.56
C PRO A 103 26.42 -2.26 5.54
N SER A 104 25.76 -3.32 6.00
CA SER A 104 24.56 -3.91 5.43
C SER A 104 23.61 -2.84 4.86
N ALA A 105 23.52 -2.76 3.54
CA ALA A 105 22.47 -2.00 2.88
C ALA A 105 21.16 -2.77 3.01
N GLU A 106 20.31 -2.31 3.93
CA GLU A 106 18.93 -2.79 4.06
C GLU A 106 18.16 -2.56 2.75
N PRO A 107 17.29 -3.49 2.34
CA PRO A 107 16.61 -3.42 1.05
C PRO A 107 15.58 -2.28 1.05
N VAL A 108 15.62 -1.44 0.02
CA VAL A 108 14.57 -0.47 -0.28
C VAL A 108 13.33 -1.25 -0.71
N MET A 109 12.39 -1.44 0.22
CA MET A 109 11.16 -2.20 -0.01
C MET A 109 10.04 -1.32 -0.63
N ARG A 110 10.04 -1.25 -1.98
CA ARG A 110 8.95 -1.17 -3.01
C ARG A 110 7.68 -0.29 -2.91
N PRO A 111 6.95 -0.18 -4.04
CA PRO A 111 7.39 0.37 -5.32
C PRO A 111 7.63 1.88 -5.15
N ALA A 112 8.66 2.39 -5.81
CA ALA A 112 8.83 3.82 -5.95
C ALA A 112 7.57 4.41 -6.58
N ALA A 113 7.09 5.53 -6.01
CA ALA A 113 6.05 6.37 -6.59
C ALA A 113 6.22 6.45 -8.12
N PRO A 114 5.12 6.52 -8.90
CA PRO A 114 5.20 6.65 -10.35
C PRO A 114 6.22 7.73 -10.67
N ARG A 115 7.27 7.35 -11.41
CA ARG A 115 8.30 8.30 -11.83
C ARG A 115 7.56 9.42 -12.55
N PRO A 116 7.85 10.69 -12.25
CA PRO A 116 7.23 11.78 -12.98
C PRO A 116 7.45 11.53 -14.47
N PRO A 117 6.47 11.85 -15.33
CA PRO A 117 6.61 11.68 -16.77
C PRO A 117 7.93 12.31 -17.21
N GLU A 118 8.62 11.66 -18.16
CA GLU A 118 9.88 12.16 -18.74
C GLU A 118 9.62 13.49 -19.48
N ASN A 119 9.51 14.55 -18.70
CA ASN A 119 9.28 15.90 -19.15
C ASN A 119 10.60 16.64 -19.10
N THR A 120 10.82 17.47 -20.12
CA THR A 120 12.05 18.26 -20.26
C THR A 120 12.22 19.32 -19.18
N TRP A 121 11.16 19.64 -18.42
CA TRP A 121 11.16 20.59 -17.32
C TRP A 121 10.25 20.12 -16.17
N THR A 122 10.61 20.46 -14.94
CA THR A 122 9.89 20.07 -13.71
C THR A 122 9.75 21.21 -12.70
N GLN A 123 10.35 22.38 -12.99
CA GLN A 123 10.39 23.52 -12.08
C GLN A 123 9.70 24.72 -12.72
N LEU A 124 8.85 25.41 -11.95
CA LEU A 124 8.15 26.62 -12.39
C LEU A 124 8.39 27.76 -11.40
N ASP A 125 8.90 28.89 -11.92
CA ASP A 125 9.13 30.11 -11.14
C ASP A 125 8.21 31.22 -11.64
N MET A 126 7.23 31.58 -10.80
CA MET A 126 6.32 32.70 -11.00
C MET A 126 6.47 33.73 -9.87
N GLY A 127 7.65 33.82 -9.27
CA GLY A 127 7.91 34.75 -8.16
C GLY A 127 8.13 36.19 -8.62
N GLY A 128 7.64 37.16 -7.85
CA GLY A 128 7.90 38.59 -8.10
C GLY A 128 7.12 39.21 -9.26
N VAL A 129 6.01 38.60 -9.70
CA VAL A 129 5.21 39.08 -10.85
C VAL A 129 3.87 39.72 -10.46
N ASN A 130 3.68 40.00 -9.16
CA ASN A 130 2.51 40.67 -8.59
C ASN A 130 1.17 39.93 -8.83
N ILE A 131 1.19 38.60 -8.72
CA ILE A 131 -0.03 37.78 -8.80
C ILE A 131 -0.89 38.05 -7.57
N LYS A 132 -2.14 38.47 -7.78
CA LYS A 132 -3.10 38.74 -6.69
C LYS A 132 -3.95 37.54 -6.30
N SER A 133 -4.26 36.69 -7.28
CA SER A 133 -5.10 35.51 -7.10
C SER A 133 -4.77 34.45 -8.14
N ILE A 134 -4.77 33.19 -7.74
CA ILE A 134 -4.67 32.04 -8.65
C ILE A 134 -6.06 31.39 -8.68
N PRO A 135 -6.78 31.44 -9.81
CA PRO A 135 -8.09 30.83 -9.88
C PRO A 135 -7.98 29.29 -9.81
N PRO A 136 -8.95 28.60 -9.17
CA PRO A 136 -9.04 27.14 -9.16
C PRO A 136 -8.97 26.49 -10.56
N SER A 137 -9.54 27.16 -11.56
CA SER A 137 -9.56 26.75 -12.97
C SER A 137 -8.28 27.08 -13.74
N SER A 138 -7.23 27.58 -13.06
CA SER A 138 -5.96 27.87 -13.72
C SER A 138 -5.32 26.60 -14.27
N GLY A 139 -4.66 26.71 -15.43
CA GLY A 139 -3.86 25.62 -16.00
C GLY A 139 -2.64 25.24 -15.15
N LEU A 140 -2.32 25.99 -14.09
CA LEU A 140 -1.18 25.69 -13.20
C LEU A 140 -1.33 24.29 -12.56
N PHE A 141 -2.54 23.95 -12.11
CA PHE A 141 -2.79 22.70 -11.40
C PHE A 141 -2.92 21.47 -12.32
N SER A 142 -2.87 21.66 -13.65
CA SER A 142 -2.77 20.55 -14.60
C SER A 142 -1.34 20.05 -14.78
N PHE A 143 -0.32 20.82 -14.35
CA PHE A 143 1.08 20.42 -14.39
C PHE A 143 1.45 19.49 -13.22
N THR A 144 0.79 18.35 -13.13
CA THR A 144 0.96 17.39 -12.01
C THR A 144 2.37 16.83 -11.85
N PHE A 145 3.21 16.98 -12.88
CA PHE A 145 4.61 16.55 -12.91
C PHE A 145 5.59 17.55 -12.25
N LEU A 146 5.13 18.72 -11.81
CA LEU A 146 5.98 19.71 -11.16
C LEU A 146 6.59 19.17 -9.87
N THR A 147 7.89 19.41 -9.69
CA THR A 147 8.63 19.10 -8.46
C THR A 147 8.97 20.35 -7.67
N CYS A 148 9.13 21.51 -8.33
CA CYS A 148 9.37 22.79 -7.65
C CYS A 148 8.41 23.86 -8.18
N LEU A 149 7.71 24.54 -7.27
CA LEU A 149 6.83 25.67 -7.59
C LEU A 149 7.20 26.88 -6.72
N TYR A 150 7.61 27.97 -7.37
CA TYR A 150 7.91 29.24 -6.72
C TYR A 150 6.81 30.26 -7.03
N LEU A 151 6.12 30.71 -6.00
CA LEU A 151 5.06 31.72 -6.01
C LEU A 151 5.38 32.88 -5.04
N ASN A 152 6.63 32.99 -4.63
CA ASN A 152 7.11 33.97 -3.66
C ASN A 152 7.06 35.41 -4.18
N HIS A 153 6.98 36.38 -3.26
CA HIS A 153 6.98 37.82 -3.56
C HIS A 153 5.87 38.24 -4.52
N ASN A 154 4.66 37.75 -4.26
CA ASN A 154 3.44 38.11 -4.98
C ASN A 154 2.45 38.79 -4.00
N ALA A 155 1.21 39.02 -4.43
CA ALA A 155 0.16 39.63 -3.62
C ALA A 155 -0.98 38.65 -3.33
N LEU A 156 -0.67 37.35 -3.24
CA LEU A 156 -1.66 36.30 -3.02
C LEU A 156 -2.28 36.44 -1.63
N THR A 157 -3.61 36.43 -1.57
CA THR A 157 -4.38 36.45 -0.31
C THR A 157 -4.79 35.05 0.15
N SER A 158 -4.89 34.12 -0.80
CA SER A 158 -5.17 32.71 -0.57
C SER A 158 -4.55 31.85 -1.67
N VAL A 159 -4.30 30.58 -1.35
CA VAL A 159 -3.97 29.53 -2.33
C VAL A 159 -5.21 28.63 -2.48
N PRO A 160 -5.62 28.27 -3.70
CA PRO A 160 -6.79 27.42 -3.88
C PRO A 160 -6.49 25.94 -3.51
N PRO A 161 -7.49 25.16 -3.06
CA PRO A 161 -7.33 23.74 -2.68
C PRO A 161 -6.74 22.85 -3.79
N GLU A 162 -6.89 23.22 -5.06
CA GLU A 162 -6.37 22.50 -6.22
C GLU A 162 -4.85 22.32 -6.23
N ILE A 163 -4.11 23.05 -5.38
CA ILE A 163 -2.69 22.80 -5.12
C ILE A 163 -2.42 21.32 -4.75
N ALA A 164 -3.39 20.64 -4.13
CA ALA A 164 -3.34 19.22 -3.78
C ALA A 164 -3.21 18.27 -4.98
N LYS A 165 -3.51 18.74 -6.20
CA LYS A 165 -3.32 17.97 -7.44
C LYS A 165 -1.85 17.80 -7.81
N LEU A 166 -0.97 18.70 -7.33
CA LEU A 166 0.46 18.68 -7.61
C LEU A 166 1.21 17.69 -6.69
N ARG A 167 0.81 16.42 -6.72
CA ARG A 167 1.25 15.34 -5.80
C ARG A 167 2.73 14.97 -5.87
N HIS A 168 3.49 15.56 -6.80
CA HIS A 168 4.92 15.32 -6.98
C HIS A 168 5.81 16.50 -6.54
N LEU A 169 5.23 17.56 -5.96
CA LEU A 169 6.02 18.68 -5.46
C LEU A 169 6.93 18.25 -4.31
N ASP A 170 8.22 18.56 -4.44
CA ASP A 170 9.23 18.49 -3.40
C ASP A 170 9.43 19.85 -2.72
N LEU A 171 9.27 20.95 -3.45
CA LEU A 171 9.44 22.32 -2.97
C LEU A 171 8.28 23.22 -3.37
N LEU A 172 7.68 23.89 -2.39
CA LEU A 172 6.69 24.94 -2.58
C LEU A 172 7.11 26.21 -1.83
N ASP A 173 7.32 27.30 -2.55
CA ASP A 173 7.65 28.61 -1.96
C ASP A 173 6.51 29.61 -2.17
N LEU A 174 5.89 30.01 -1.07
CA LEU A 174 4.80 30.99 -0.98
C LEU A 174 5.20 32.21 -0.15
N SER A 175 6.51 32.41 0.08
CA SER A 175 7.02 33.48 0.94
C SER A 175 6.73 34.88 0.40
N GLY A 176 6.57 35.88 1.27
CA GLY A 176 6.38 37.28 0.85
C GLY A 176 5.07 37.48 0.08
N ASN A 177 3.98 36.92 0.60
CA ASN A 177 2.62 37.09 0.09
C ASN A 177 1.74 37.67 1.21
N ASN A 178 0.44 37.85 0.94
CA ASN A 178 -0.54 38.35 1.91
C ASN A 178 -1.47 37.20 2.40
N LEU A 179 -0.95 35.97 2.52
CA LEU A 179 -1.76 34.81 2.87
C LEU A 179 -2.24 34.93 4.33
N THR A 180 -3.55 34.86 4.53
CA THR A 180 -4.16 34.83 5.88
C THR A 180 -4.41 33.41 6.38
N SER A 181 -4.60 32.48 5.44
CA SER A 181 -4.72 31.05 5.69
C SER A 181 -4.11 30.26 4.55
N VAL A 182 -3.79 28.99 4.82
CA VAL A 182 -3.35 28.02 3.83
C VAL A 182 -4.40 26.92 3.74
N PRO A 183 -4.76 26.42 2.53
CA PRO A 183 -5.75 25.37 2.41
C PRO A 183 -5.28 24.08 3.10
N PRO A 184 -6.15 23.38 3.86
CA PRO A 184 -5.81 22.12 4.51
C PRO A 184 -5.38 21.03 3.51
N GLU A 185 -5.84 21.11 2.26
CA GLU A 185 -5.52 20.16 1.20
C GLU A 185 -4.04 20.14 0.81
N ILE A 186 -3.21 21.11 1.25
CA ILE A 186 -1.74 20.99 1.14
C ILE A 186 -1.23 19.73 1.83
N GLY A 187 -1.91 19.23 2.88
CA GLY A 187 -1.59 17.95 3.52
C GLY A 187 -1.65 16.75 2.55
N MET A 188 -2.32 16.85 1.40
CA MET A 188 -2.33 15.78 0.39
C MET A 188 -1.01 15.67 -0.37
N VAL A 189 -0.17 16.69 -0.35
CA VAL A 189 1.11 16.75 -1.10
C VAL A 189 2.25 16.16 -0.27
N ILE A 190 2.11 14.87 0.06
CA ILE A 190 3.02 14.15 0.97
C ILE A 190 4.48 14.04 0.51
N THR A 191 4.78 14.37 -0.75
CA THR A 191 6.15 14.40 -1.28
C THR A 191 6.92 15.64 -0.85
N LEU A 192 6.25 16.69 -0.38
CA LEU A 192 6.88 17.96 -0.01
C LEU A 192 7.99 17.75 1.03
N ARG A 193 9.16 18.31 0.71
CA ARG A 193 10.35 18.33 1.57
C ARG A 193 10.63 19.72 2.10
N GLU A 194 10.31 20.74 1.31
CA GLU A 194 10.51 22.14 1.65
C GLU A 194 9.23 22.93 1.37
N LEU A 195 8.71 23.58 2.41
CA LEU A 195 7.55 24.47 2.33
C LEU A 195 7.93 25.80 2.97
N TYR A 196 7.93 26.88 2.18
CA TYR A 196 8.24 28.21 2.66
C TYR A 196 6.99 29.09 2.63
N LEU A 197 6.65 29.61 3.80
CA LEU A 197 5.51 30.49 4.06
C LEU A 197 5.98 31.79 4.75
N PHE A 198 7.26 32.15 4.62
CA PHE A 198 7.83 33.31 5.31
C PHE A 198 7.11 34.61 4.97
N ASP A 199 7.04 35.56 5.90
CA ASP A 199 6.42 36.89 5.72
C ASP A 199 5.06 36.83 5.02
N ASN A 200 4.09 36.26 5.74
CA ASN A 200 2.68 36.24 5.40
C ASN A 200 1.87 36.69 6.63
N HIS A 201 0.54 36.56 6.59
CA HIS A 201 -0.37 36.93 7.68
C HIS A 201 -1.04 35.70 8.31
N LEU A 202 -0.34 34.56 8.34
CA LEU A 202 -0.88 33.31 8.89
C LEU A 202 -0.98 33.38 10.41
N SER A 203 -2.18 33.15 10.95
CA SER A 203 -2.40 33.02 12.40
C SER A 203 -2.38 31.56 12.88
N THR A 204 -2.74 30.63 12.01
CA THR A 204 -2.86 29.19 12.31
C THR A 204 -2.26 28.34 11.21
N ILE A 205 -1.82 27.13 11.57
CA ILE A 205 -1.42 26.07 10.63
C ILE A 205 -2.48 24.97 10.68
N PRO A 206 -3.01 24.50 9.54
CA PRO A 206 -4.01 23.44 9.55
C PRO A 206 -3.41 22.12 10.06
N PRO A 207 -4.14 21.35 10.90
CA PRO A 207 -3.64 20.09 11.45
C PRO A 207 -3.32 19.03 10.38
N GLU A 208 -3.91 19.15 9.19
CA GLU A 208 -3.62 18.32 8.02
C GLU A 208 -2.17 18.40 7.56
N PHE A 209 -1.39 19.42 7.96
CA PHE A 209 0.06 19.42 7.72
C PHE A 209 0.77 18.23 8.39
N GLY A 210 0.16 17.62 9.40
CA GLY A 210 0.67 16.41 10.04
C GLY A 210 0.88 15.22 9.08
N THR A 211 0.20 15.18 7.92
CA THR A 211 0.39 14.12 6.92
C THR A 211 1.70 14.28 6.12
N LEU A 212 2.31 15.47 6.14
CA LEU A 212 3.54 15.84 5.43
C LEU A 212 4.80 15.26 6.11
N HIS A 213 4.80 13.95 6.34
CA HIS A 213 5.87 13.23 7.04
C HIS A 213 7.25 13.29 6.37
N ARG A 214 7.34 13.73 5.10
CA ARG A 214 8.60 13.94 4.38
C ARG A 214 9.13 15.37 4.48
N LEU A 215 8.37 16.29 5.11
CA LEU A 215 8.72 17.69 5.22
C LEU A 215 9.91 17.88 6.16
N LYS A 216 11.01 18.38 5.61
CA LYS A 216 12.25 18.64 6.34
C LYS A 216 12.36 20.09 6.80
N THR A 217 11.80 21.01 6.01
CA THR A 217 11.89 22.44 6.27
C THR A 217 10.51 23.08 6.11
N LEU A 218 10.01 23.68 7.20
CA LEU A 218 8.81 24.50 7.21
C LEU A 218 9.15 25.93 7.62
N GLY A 219 9.20 26.85 6.67
CA GLY A 219 9.52 28.26 6.91
C GLY A 219 8.28 29.06 7.28
N ILE A 220 8.14 29.47 8.55
CA ILE A 220 6.96 30.21 9.04
C ILE A 220 7.30 31.55 9.69
N GLU A 221 8.58 31.95 9.68
CA GLU A 221 9.04 33.21 10.27
C GLU A 221 8.35 34.41 9.60
N GLY A 222 8.12 35.49 10.36
CA GLY A 222 7.40 36.67 9.86
C GLY A 222 5.87 36.54 9.80
N ASN A 223 5.30 35.46 10.34
CA ASN A 223 3.84 35.28 10.48
C ASN A 223 3.36 35.46 11.93
N PRO A 224 2.13 35.94 12.16
CA PRO A 224 1.51 36.04 13.49
C PRO A 224 0.98 34.68 14.04
N ILE A 225 1.76 33.59 13.89
CA ILE A 225 1.40 32.24 14.36
C ILE A 225 1.55 32.12 15.87
N ASP A 226 0.70 31.27 16.49
CA ASP A 226 0.78 30.92 17.91
C ASP A 226 2.21 30.58 18.37
N SER A 227 2.57 31.13 19.52
CA SER A 227 3.90 31.02 20.11
C SER A 227 4.24 29.57 20.48
N ASN A 228 3.25 28.74 20.79
CA ASN A 228 3.46 27.33 21.12
C ASN A 228 4.01 26.53 19.92
N LEU A 229 3.41 26.71 18.73
CA LEU A 229 3.85 26.03 17.51
C LEU A 229 5.25 26.51 17.09
N LYS A 230 5.53 27.80 17.26
CA LYS A 230 6.87 28.37 17.04
C LYS A 230 7.90 27.78 18.00
N ALA A 231 7.56 27.62 19.28
CA ALA A 231 8.46 27.05 20.27
C ALA A 231 8.84 25.60 19.95
N ILE A 232 7.87 24.77 19.52
CA ILE A 232 8.14 23.39 19.06
C ILE A 232 9.09 23.40 17.86
N LEU A 233 8.85 24.27 16.88
CA LEU A 233 9.70 24.39 15.70
C LEU A 233 11.12 24.85 16.05
N GLN A 234 11.27 25.84 16.92
CA GLN A 234 12.56 26.40 17.34
C GLN A 234 13.40 25.40 18.11
N LYS A 235 12.77 24.61 18.99
CA LYS A 235 13.43 23.68 19.89
C LYS A 235 13.69 22.32 19.23
N ASP A 236 12.66 21.71 18.67
CA ASP A 236 12.66 20.30 18.23
C ASP A 236 12.62 20.14 16.69
N GLY A 237 12.48 21.25 15.95
CA GLY A 237 12.56 21.30 14.49
C GLY A 237 11.26 20.97 13.76
N THR A 238 11.30 21.03 12.41
CA THR A 238 10.11 20.77 11.57
C THR A 238 9.50 19.37 11.77
N PRO A 239 10.27 18.27 11.82
CA PRO A 239 9.69 16.92 11.94
C PRO A 239 8.90 16.72 13.25
N ALA A 240 9.33 17.35 14.34
CA ALA A 240 8.63 17.29 15.63
C ALA A 240 7.27 18.01 15.56
N LEU A 241 7.24 19.20 14.94
CA LEU A 241 5.99 19.93 14.73
C LEU A 241 5.01 19.14 13.86
N ILE A 242 5.48 18.52 12.78
CA ILE A 242 4.63 17.67 11.92
C ILE A 242 4.08 16.48 12.69
N SER A 243 4.90 15.81 13.51
CA SER A 243 4.45 14.70 14.35
C SER A 243 3.40 15.15 15.38
N TYR A 244 3.61 16.32 16.01
CA TYR A 244 2.64 16.92 16.93
C TYR A 244 1.30 17.22 16.24
N LEU A 245 1.33 17.85 15.05
CA LEU A 245 0.12 18.15 14.28
C LEU A 245 -0.62 16.87 13.84
N ARG A 246 0.13 15.83 13.45
CA ARG A 246 -0.42 14.54 13.05
C ARG A 246 -1.18 13.87 14.18
N ASP A 247 -0.60 13.83 15.37
CA ASP A 247 -1.17 13.12 16.50
C ASP A 247 -2.24 13.95 17.24
N SER A 248 -2.20 15.28 17.10
CA SER A 248 -3.22 16.21 17.63
C SER A 248 -4.37 16.48 16.64
N CYS A 249 -4.32 15.90 15.44
CA CYS A 249 -5.34 16.09 14.42
C CYS A 249 -6.68 15.50 14.91
N PRO A 250 -7.79 16.25 14.85
CA PRO A 250 -9.10 15.73 15.18
C PRO A 250 -9.42 14.47 14.37
N MET A 251 -10.12 13.52 14.99
CA MET A 251 -10.62 12.33 14.29
C MET A 251 -11.40 12.76 13.04
N PRO A 252 -11.00 12.31 11.84
CA PRO A 252 -11.75 12.60 10.62
C PRO A 252 -13.18 12.08 10.73
N VAL A 253 -14.11 12.68 9.99
CA VAL A 253 -15.49 12.17 9.91
C VAL A 253 -15.48 10.73 9.40
N GLN A 254 -16.25 9.85 10.05
CA GLN A 254 -16.37 8.46 9.62
C GLN A 254 -16.95 8.39 8.20
N PRO A 255 -16.34 7.61 7.29
CA PRO A 255 -16.89 7.41 5.95
C PRO A 255 -18.27 6.73 6.02
N PRO A 256 -19.15 6.97 5.03
CA PRO A 256 -20.38 6.20 4.94
C PRO A 256 -20.07 4.71 4.70
N PRO A 257 -20.96 3.80 5.15
CA PRO A 257 -20.81 2.38 4.88
C PRO A 257 -20.74 2.10 3.38
N ARG A 258 -19.90 1.14 2.99
CA ARG A 258 -19.74 0.73 1.59
C ARG A 258 -21.05 0.14 1.05
N PRO A 259 -21.49 0.51 -0.17
CA PRO A 259 -22.76 0.04 -0.71
C PRO A 259 -22.69 -1.45 -1.07
N LEU A 260 -23.76 -2.20 -0.82
CA LEU A 260 -23.90 -3.57 -1.29
C LEU A 260 -24.42 -3.57 -2.73
N ILE A 261 -23.68 -4.15 -3.65
CA ILE A 261 -24.04 -4.25 -5.07
C ILE A 261 -24.64 -5.64 -5.32
N GLN A 262 -25.89 -5.65 -5.76
CA GLN A 262 -26.60 -6.87 -6.16
C GLN A 262 -26.26 -7.20 -7.62
N ILE A 263 -25.75 -8.40 -7.87
CA ILE A 263 -25.36 -8.90 -9.19
C ILE A 263 -26.43 -9.85 -9.73
N ASN A 264 -26.82 -10.85 -8.95
CA ASN A 264 -27.88 -11.80 -9.28
C ASN A 264 -28.86 -11.93 -8.10
N PRO A 265 -30.17 -12.08 -8.37
CA PRO A 265 -31.15 -12.24 -7.31
C PRO A 265 -30.87 -13.49 -6.48
N HIS A 266 -31.21 -13.43 -5.20
CA HIS A 266 -31.16 -14.60 -4.33
C HIS A 266 -32.35 -15.51 -4.64
N GLU A 267 -32.07 -16.77 -5.01
CA GLU A 267 -33.10 -17.79 -5.18
C GLU A 267 -33.43 -18.45 -3.83
N PRO A 268 -34.68 -18.32 -3.33
CA PRO A 268 -35.06 -18.90 -2.05
C PRO A 268 -34.92 -20.43 -2.06
N GLY A 269 -34.30 -20.99 -1.02
CA GLY A 269 -34.12 -22.44 -0.86
C GLY A 269 -32.81 -22.99 -1.44
N MET A 270 -32.01 -22.17 -2.12
CA MET A 270 -30.65 -22.54 -2.50
C MET A 270 -29.64 -22.19 -1.41
N GLU A 271 -28.63 -23.04 -1.25
CA GLU A 271 -27.56 -22.85 -0.26
C GLU A 271 -26.72 -21.61 -0.62
N THR A 272 -26.68 -20.62 0.27
CA THR A 272 -25.86 -19.42 0.14
C THR A 272 -24.78 -19.34 1.21
N PHE A 273 -23.64 -18.75 0.88
CA PHE A 273 -22.60 -18.41 1.85
C PHE A 273 -21.92 -17.11 1.48
N LYS A 274 -21.32 -16.46 2.48
CA LYS A 274 -20.55 -15.22 2.32
C LYS A 274 -19.07 -15.48 2.62
N VAL A 275 -18.19 -14.91 1.80
CA VAL A 275 -16.74 -14.94 2.01
C VAL A 275 -16.18 -13.52 2.14
N ILE A 276 -15.20 -13.35 3.00
CA ILE A 276 -14.36 -12.14 3.08
C ILE A 276 -12.90 -12.51 2.81
N SER A 277 -12.21 -11.71 1.98
CA SER A 277 -10.76 -11.79 1.76
C SER A 277 -10.12 -10.47 2.17
N TYR A 278 -9.11 -10.49 3.03
CA TYR A 278 -8.55 -9.28 3.60
C TYR A 278 -7.07 -9.40 3.97
N ASN A 279 -6.21 -8.59 3.33
CA ASN A 279 -4.85 -8.36 3.80
C ASN A 279 -4.90 -7.36 4.97
N ILE A 280 -4.50 -7.81 6.16
CA ILE A 280 -4.68 -7.06 7.41
C ILE A 280 -3.50 -6.16 7.79
N LEU A 281 -2.44 -6.13 6.97
CA LEU A 281 -1.20 -5.40 7.21
C LEU A 281 -0.55 -5.77 8.55
N CYS A 282 0.43 -6.68 8.51
CA CYS A 282 1.10 -7.18 9.71
C CYS A 282 1.74 -6.06 10.55
N GLU A 283 1.96 -6.33 11.84
CA GLU A 283 2.51 -5.33 12.77
C GLU A 283 3.86 -4.79 12.27
N ARG A 284 4.71 -5.68 11.73
CA ARG A 284 6.06 -5.33 11.27
C ARG A 284 6.06 -4.49 9.99
N ALA A 285 5.05 -4.63 9.14
CA ALA A 285 4.93 -3.85 7.91
C ALA A 285 4.40 -2.43 8.18
N ALA A 286 3.56 -2.26 9.21
CA ALA A 286 2.96 -0.99 9.62
C ALA A 286 3.94 -0.01 10.29
N THR A 287 4.98 0.41 9.58
CA THR A 287 6.02 1.32 10.09
C THR A 287 5.71 2.78 9.80
N ALA A 288 6.13 3.68 10.71
CA ALA A 288 6.04 5.13 10.51
C ALA A 288 6.87 5.64 9.31
N LYS A 289 7.82 4.84 8.81
CA LYS A 289 8.59 5.16 7.60
C LYS A 289 7.74 5.03 6.33
N MET A 290 6.87 4.02 6.28
CA MET A 290 5.99 3.75 5.15
C MET A 290 4.68 4.54 5.26
N TYR A 291 4.09 4.54 6.46
CA TYR A 291 2.78 5.12 6.77
C TYR A 291 2.91 6.37 7.65
N GLY A 292 3.94 7.20 7.42
CA GLY A 292 4.23 8.36 8.26
C GLY A 292 3.14 9.44 8.25
N TYR A 293 2.22 9.38 7.28
CA TYR A 293 1.03 10.23 7.19
C TYR A 293 -0.08 9.82 8.17
N THR A 294 -0.01 8.63 8.74
CA THR A 294 -1.01 8.09 9.67
C THR A 294 -0.65 8.46 11.11
N PRO A 295 -1.61 8.93 11.93
CA PRO A 295 -1.34 9.20 13.34
C PRO A 295 -0.74 8.01 14.06
N THR A 296 0.21 8.26 14.97
CA THR A 296 0.98 7.21 15.63
C THR A 296 0.06 6.23 16.34
N TRP A 297 -0.94 6.75 17.07
CA TRP A 297 -1.92 5.94 17.80
C TRP A 297 -2.81 5.08 16.90
N ALA A 298 -3.08 5.51 15.67
CA ALA A 298 -3.88 4.75 14.71
C ALA A 298 -3.06 3.65 14.04
N LEU A 299 -1.73 3.77 14.02
CA LEU A 299 -0.82 2.78 13.47
C LEU A 299 -0.49 1.65 14.47
N VAL A 300 -0.61 1.92 15.77
CA VAL A 300 -0.39 0.94 16.85
C VAL A 300 -1.24 -0.29 16.64
N TRP A 301 -0.62 -1.47 16.75
CA TRP A 301 -1.26 -2.75 16.48
C TRP A 301 -2.51 -2.99 17.33
N ASP A 302 -2.50 -2.64 18.62
CA ASP A 302 -3.65 -2.81 19.50
C ASP A 302 -4.91 -2.05 19.02
N TYR A 303 -4.72 -0.87 18.44
CA TYR A 303 -5.81 -0.12 17.83
C TYR A 303 -6.29 -0.81 16.54
N ARG A 304 -5.35 -1.13 15.64
CA ARG A 304 -5.66 -1.73 14.33
C ARG A 304 -6.32 -3.09 14.45
N LYS A 305 -5.80 -3.99 15.29
CA LYS A 305 -6.33 -5.36 15.44
C LYS A 305 -7.77 -5.39 15.96
N ALA A 306 -8.13 -4.44 16.83
CA ALA A 306 -9.50 -4.31 17.32
C ALA A 306 -10.45 -3.89 16.20
N ARG A 307 -10.05 -2.91 15.37
CA ARG A 307 -10.80 -2.46 14.19
C ARG A 307 -10.90 -3.54 13.11
N ILE A 308 -9.82 -4.28 12.85
CA ILE A 308 -9.79 -5.41 11.91
C ILE A 308 -10.81 -6.47 12.34
N LEU A 309 -10.83 -6.84 13.62
CA LEU A 309 -11.78 -7.81 14.14
C LEU A 309 -13.23 -7.34 14.03
N GLU A 310 -13.48 -6.05 14.29
CA GLU A 310 -14.80 -5.42 14.10
C GLU A 310 -15.25 -5.52 12.63
N GLU A 311 -14.39 -5.16 11.67
CA GLU A 311 -14.71 -5.24 10.23
C GLU A 311 -14.97 -6.68 9.75
N VAL A 312 -14.19 -7.64 10.23
CA VAL A 312 -14.41 -9.07 9.95
C VAL A 312 -15.73 -9.54 10.55
N THR A 313 -16.05 -9.14 11.79
CA THR A 313 -17.29 -9.55 12.49
C THR A 313 -18.53 -8.92 11.86
N ASP A 314 -18.46 -7.65 11.50
CA ASP A 314 -19.56 -6.89 10.87
C ASP A 314 -19.92 -7.43 9.49
N SER A 315 -18.93 -7.99 8.78
CA SER A 315 -19.17 -8.67 7.50
C SER A 315 -20.14 -9.86 7.64
N LYS A 316 -20.18 -10.51 8.81
CA LYS A 316 -20.91 -11.76 9.09
C LYS A 316 -20.63 -12.85 8.05
N ALA A 317 -19.39 -12.91 7.54
CA ALA A 317 -18.98 -13.89 6.54
C ALA A 317 -18.97 -15.31 7.13
N ASP A 318 -19.29 -16.32 6.33
CA ASP A 318 -19.20 -17.72 6.75
C ASP A 318 -17.76 -18.25 6.63
N ILE A 319 -16.99 -17.67 5.71
CA ILE A 319 -15.58 -17.99 5.44
C ILE A 319 -14.77 -16.69 5.43
N VAL A 320 -13.65 -16.66 6.15
CA VAL A 320 -12.77 -15.49 6.31
C VAL A 320 -11.36 -15.88 5.89
N CYS A 321 -10.82 -15.24 4.85
CA CYS A 321 -9.47 -15.41 4.36
C CYS A 321 -8.63 -14.18 4.71
N LEU A 322 -7.68 -14.31 5.63
CA LEU A 322 -6.76 -13.24 6.03
C LEU A 322 -5.37 -13.47 5.46
N GLN A 323 -4.75 -12.42 4.94
CA GLN A 323 -3.34 -12.37 4.55
C GLN A 323 -2.57 -11.44 5.49
N GLU A 324 -1.26 -11.68 5.64
CA GLU A 324 -0.40 -10.96 6.60
C GLU A 324 -0.80 -11.13 8.07
N ALA A 325 -1.30 -12.32 8.42
CA ALA A 325 -1.56 -12.67 9.81
C ALA A 325 -0.27 -13.20 10.48
N ASP A 326 0.21 -12.48 11.48
CA ASP A 326 1.35 -12.91 12.30
C ASP A 326 1.00 -14.16 13.12
N MET A 327 1.93 -15.11 13.23
CA MET A 327 1.72 -16.39 13.93
C MET A 327 1.26 -16.19 15.38
N GLY A 328 1.92 -15.32 16.14
CA GLY A 328 1.54 -15.04 17.53
C GLY A 328 0.16 -14.41 17.64
N GLN A 329 -0.20 -13.52 16.72
CA GLN A 329 -1.51 -12.85 16.71
C GLN A 329 -2.64 -13.80 16.30
N TYR A 330 -2.35 -14.74 15.40
CA TYR A 330 -3.28 -15.81 15.07
C TYR A 330 -3.60 -16.66 16.31
N GLU A 331 -2.59 -17.15 17.03
CA GLU A 331 -2.75 -18.02 18.20
C GLU A 331 -3.36 -17.31 19.42
N ASP A 332 -2.92 -16.09 19.70
CA ASP A 332 -3.28 -15.39 20.93
C ASP A 332 -4.57 -14.58 20.82
N PHE A 333 -4.87 -14.06 19.62
CA PHE A 333 -5.96 -13.10 19.41
C PHE A 333 -7.02 -13.61 18.43
N PHE A 334 -6.69 -13.76 17.15
CA PHE A 334 -7.71 -14.04 16.13
C PHE A 334 -8.39 -15.40 16.33
N SER A 335 -7.64 -16.47 16.58
CA SER A 335 -8.20 -17.80 16.81
C SER A 335 -9.13 -17.83 18.02
N ARG A 336 -8.74 -17.22 19.14
CA ARG A 336 -9.55 -17.19 20.37
C ARG A 336 -10.83 -16.39 20.19
N ARG A 337 -10.72 -15.17 19.65
CA ARG A 337 -11.88 -14.27 19.45
C ARG A 337 -12.86 -14.79 18.41
N LEU A 338 -12.36 -15.35 17.31
CA LEU A 338 -13.23 -15.93 16.30
C LEU A 338 -13.82 -17.28 16.77
N ALA A 339 -13.12 -18.05 17.61
CA ALA A 339 -13.68 -19.25 18.24
C ALA A 339 -14.86 -18.95 19.18
N GLU A 340 -14.81 -17.84 19.93
CA GLU A 340 -15.94 -17.33 20.73
C GLU A 340 -17.17 -17.05 19.86
N LEU A 341 -16.95 -16.63 18.60
CA LEU A 341 -18.00 -16.36 17.60
C LEU A 341 -18.39 -17.60 16.77
N GLY A 342 -17.86 -18.78 17.09
CA GLY A 342 -18.21 -20.03 16.41
C GLY A 342 -17.37 -20.36 15.17
N TYR A 343 -16.26 -19.68 14.93
CA TYR A 343 -15.34 -20.02 13.84
C TYR A 343 -14.27 -21.03 14.29
N GLU A 344 -13.83 -21.83 13.34
CA GLU A 344 -12.60 -22.63 13.41
C GLU A 344 -11.63 -22.08 12.36
N GLY A 345 -10.32 -22.19 12.62
CA GLY A 345 -9.28 -21.59 11.79
C GLY A 345 -8.17 -22.55 11.41
N VAL A 346 -7.65 -22.39 10.20
CA VAL A 346 -6.42 -23.02 9.70
C VAL A 346 -5.42 -21.93 9.37
N TYR A 347 -4.16 -22.11 9.79
CA TYR A 347 -3.09 -21.15 9.57
C TYR A 347 -1.88 -21.77 8.90
N GLY A 348 -1.27 -21.02 7.98
CA GLY A 348 0.02 -21.32 7.37
C GLY A 348 0.96 -20.14 7.52
N ALA A 349 2.15 -20.36 8.08
CA ALA A 349 3.21 -19.35 8.17
C ALA A 349 4.19 -19.46 6.99
N LYS A 350 4.76 -18.34 6.56
CA LYS A 350 5.82 -18.32 5.54
C LYS A 350 7.05 -19.12 5.99
N SER A 351 7.61 -19.93 5.10
CA SER A 351 8.59 -20.98 5.43
C SER A 351 9.84 -20.53 6.19
N ARG A 352 10.19 -19.23 6.16
CA ARG A 352 11.31 -18.66 6.93
C ARG A 352 11.21 -18.86 8.44
N TYR A 353 10.03 -19.09 9.01
CA TYR A 353 9.91 -19.35 10.46
C TYR A 353 10.76 -20.57 10.89
N LYS A 354 10.94 -21.56 10.01
CA LYS A 354 11.69 -22.79 10.32
C LYS A 354 13.14 -22.51 10.75
N THR A 355 13.77 -21.46 10.22
CA THR A 355 15.19 -21.14 10.46
C THR A 355 15.42 -20.02 11.49
N MET A 356 14.37 -19.40 12.02
CA MET A 356 14.44 -18.28 12.98
C MET A 356 14.41 -18.75 14.43
N GLN A 357 14.78 -17.87 15.37
CA GLN A 357 14.62 -18.10 16.82
C GLN A 357 13.14 -17.97 17.25
N ASP A 358 12.76 -18.58 18.36
CA ASP A 358 11.35 -18.68 18.78
C ASP A 358 10.63 -17.34 18.99
N SER A 359 11.33 -16.29 19.43
CA SER A 359 10.76 -14.94 19.55
C SER A 359 10.35 -14.37 18.19
N ASP A 360 11.21 -14.55 17.19
CA ASP A 360 11.04 -13.96 15.87
C ASP A 360 10.08 -14.79 15.01
N ARG A 361 9.97 -16.09 15.28
CA ARG A 361 9.00 -17.00 14.65
C ARG A 361 7.57 -16.51 14.84
N ARG A 362 7.23 -15.99 16.02
CA ARG A 362 5.89 -15.49 16.33
C ARG A 362 5.51 -14.24 15.52
N LEU A 363 6.50 -13.52 14.99
CA LEU A 363 6.35 -12.32 14.16
C LEU A 363 6.41 -12.64 12.66
N VAL A 364 6.43 -13.92 12.28
CA VAL A 364 6.35 -14.32 10.88
C VAL A 364 4.90 -14.27 10.44
N ASP A 365 4.66 -13.49 9.39
CA ASP A 365 3.35 -13.38 8.76
C ASP A 365 3.02 -14.59 7.87
N GLY A 366 1.73 -14.79 7.66
CA GLY A 366 1.18 -15.92 6.92
C GLY A 366 -0.26 -15.69 6.44
N CYS A 367 -0.90 -16.78 6.03
CA CYS A 367 -2.29 -16.79 5.61
C CYS A 367 -3.14 -17.58 6.62
N ALA A 368 -4.29 -17.04 7.01
CA ALA A 368 -5.25 -17.69 7.89
C ALA A 368 -6.60 -17.83 7.18
N THR A 369 -7.23 -18.99 7.28
CA THR A 369 -8.57 -19.22 6.76
C THR A 369 -9.47 -19.69 7.90
N PHE A 370 -10.49 -18.91 8.22
CA PHE A 370 -11.50 -19.26 9.21
C PHE A 370 -12.83 -19.61 8.53
N PHE A 371 -13.58 -20.52 9.15
CA PHE A 371 -14.90 -20.93 8.70
C PHE A 371 -15.80 -21.23 9.89
N LYS A 372 -17.10 -21.06 9.69
CA LYS A 372 -18.12 -21.32 10.71
C LYS A 372 -18.26 -22.82 11.02
N LYS A 373 -18.01 -23.22 12.27
CA LYS A 373 -18.01 -24.63 12.71
C LYS A 373 -19.41 -25.25 12.82
N ASP A 374 -20.44 -24.40 12.94
CA ASP A 374 -21.85 -24.81 12.96
C ASP A 374 -22.35 -25.18 11.55
N ARG A 375 -21.62 -24.77 10.52
CA ARG A 375 -21.96 -25.04 9.13
C ARG A 375 -20.97 -25.91 8.39
N TYR A 376 -19.67 -25.75 8.63
CA TYR A 376 -18.63 -26.45 7.88
C TYR A 376 -17.80 -27.35 8.78
N GLN A 377 -17.42 -28.49 8.23
CA GLN A 377 -16.42 -29.38 8.80
C GLN A 377 -15.14 -29.33 7.97
N LEU A 378 -13.99 -29.25 8.65
CA LEU A 378 -12.69 -29.41 8.02
C LEU A 378 -12.45 -30.88 7.67
N VAL A 379 -12.21 -31.18 6.39
CA VAL A 379 -11.80 -32.51 5.94
C VAL A 379 -10.28 -32.63 5.95
N GLU A 380 -9.60 -31.70 5.26
CA GLU A 380 -8.14 -31.67 5.17
C GLU A 380 -7.68 -30.22 4.91
N SER A 381 -6.43 -29.93 5.26
CA SER A 381 -5.78 -28.68 4.90
C SER A 381 -4.39 -28.92 4.33
N HIS A 382 -4.02 -28.12 3.32
CA HIS A 382 -2.74 -28.20 2.64
C HIS A 382 -2.03 -26.85 2.69
N LEU A 383 -0.79 -26.86 3.18
CA LEU A 383 0.11 -25.73 3.09
C LEU A 383 0.97 -25.86 1.83
N ILE A 384 0.77 -24.95 0.88
CA ILE A 384 1.52 -24.85 -0.36
C ILE A 384 2.70 -23.92 -0.13
N GLU A 385 3.90 -24.49 -0.11
CA GLU A 385 5.17 -23.75 -0.10
C GLU A 385 5.73 -23.70 -1.53
N PHE A 386 5.65 -22.54 -2.18
CA PHE A 386 6.02 -22.41 -3.60
C PHE A 386 7.47 -22.80 -3.87
N ASN A 387 8.39 -22.46 -2.96
CA ASN A 387 9.79 -22.84 -3.04
C ASN A 387 9.98 -24.36 -2.98
N SER A 388 9.35 -25.04 -2.01
CA SER A 388 9.43 -26.48 -1.81
C SER A 388 8.91 -27.25 -3.02
N ILE A 389 7.78 -26.82 -3.60
CA ILE A 389 7.20 -27.46 -4.79
C ILE A 389 8.07 -27.22 -6.02
N ALA A 390 8.56 -25.98 -6.20
CA ALA A 390 9.47 -25.67 -7.28
C ALA A 390 10.76 -26.52 -7.22
N MET A 391 11.27 -26.83 -6.02
CA MET A 391 12.43 -27.71 -5.84
C MET A 391 12.16 -29.19 -6.15
N GLN A 392 10.92 -29.66 -6.00
CA GLN A 392 10.56 -31.06 -6.28
C GLN A 392 10.45 -31.34 -7.79
N ARG A 393 10.15 -30.31 -8.57
CA ARG A 393 10.01 -30.38 -10.03
C ARG A 393 11.35 -30.56 -10.74
N GLN A 394 11.44 -31.55 -11.65
CA GLN A 394 12.68 -31.90 -12.34
C GLN A 394 13.02 -30.96 -13.50
N ASP A 395 12.01 -30.40 -14.16
CA ASP A 395 12.13 -29.42 -15.24
C ASP A 395 12.74 -28.11 -14.73
N PHE A 396 12.38 -27.71 -13.50
CA PHE A 396 12.82 -26.48 -12.85
C PHE A 396 14.23 -26.52 -12.28
N LYS A 397 14.78 -27.71 -12.01
CA LYS A 397 16.19 -27.86 -11.59
C LYS A 397 17.19 -27.50 -12.67
N LYS A 398 16.75 -27.37 -13.93
CA LYS A 398 17.62 -27.13 -15.08
C LYS A 398 17.73 -25.66 -15.48
N THR A 399 16.92 -24.76 -14.91
CA THR A 399 16.92 -23.34 -15.28
C THR A 399 17.48 -22.46 -14.18
N ASP A 400 18.48 -21.62 -14.53
CA ASP A 400 19.14 -20.71 -13.57
C ASP A 400 18.18 -19.63 -13.06
N ASP A 401 17.23 -19.17 -13.88
CA ASP A 401 16.23 -18.16 -13.52
C ASP A 401 15.34 -18.62 -12.35
N MET A 402 14.95 -19.90 -12.34
CA MET A 402 14.15 -20.47 -11.26
C MET A 402 14.90 -20.42 -9.92
N PHE A 403 16.17 -20.80 -9.93
CA PHE A 403 17.01 -20.80 -8.73
C PHE A 403 17.22 -19.38 -8.18
N ASN A 404 17.53 -18.43 -9.06
CA ASN A 404 17.88 -17.07 -8.66
C ASN A 404 16.67 -16.22 -8.28
N ARG A 405 15.52 -16.42 -8.94
CA ARG A 405 14.37 -15.50 -8.83
C ARG A 405 13.23 -16.06 -7.99
N VAL A 406 12.94 -17.36 -8.07
CA VAL A 406 11.75 -17.99 -7.45
C VAL A 406 12.09 -18.72 -6.15
N LEU A 407 13.14 -19.55 -6.13
CA LEU A 407 13.44 -20.41 -4.96
C LEU A 407 13.77 -19.64 -3.68
N GLY A 408 14.38 -18.46 -3.81
CA GLY A 408 14.66 -17.57 -2.67
C GLY A 408 13.42 -16.87 -2.10
N LYS A 409 12.22 -17.09 -2.64
CA LYS A 409 10.98 -16.46 -2.20
C LYS A 409 10.16 -17.46 -1.37
N ASP A 410 9.82 -17.07 -0.14
CA ASP A 410 9.19 -17.91 0.88
C ASP A 410 7.67 -17.75 0.97
N HIS A 411 7.03 -17.34 -0.13
CA HIS A 411 5.59 -17.08 -0.17
C HIS A 411 4.82 -18.41 -0.17
N ILE A 412 3.58 -18.36 0.28
CA ILE A 412 2.77 -19.55 0.55
C ILE A 412 1.32 -19.37 0.10
N ALA A 413 0.60 -20.48 0.02
CA ALA A 413 -0.84 -20.50 0.00
C ALA A 413 -1.36 -21.59 0.96
N VAL A 414 -2.55 -21.37 1.52
CA VAL A 414 -3.26 -22.33 2.37
C VAL A 414 -4.52 -22.75 1.63
N VAL A 415 -4.68 -24.06 1.42
CA VAL A 415 -5.87 -24.64 0.82
C VAL A 415 -6.61 -25.45 1.88
N VAL A 416 -7.88 -25.14 2.07
CA VAL A 416 -8.77 -25.76 3.06
C VAL A 416 -9.88 -26.48 2.32
N LEU A 417 -10.12 -27.74 2.68
CA LEU A 417 -11.18 -28.58 2.15
C LEU A 417 -12.31 -28.67 3.17
N LEU A 418 -13.45 -28.12 2.81
CA LEU A 418 -14.62 -28.02 3.69
C LEU A 418 -15.75 -28.90 3.17
N GLU A 419 -16.53 -29.45 4.09
CA GLU A 419 -17.79 -30.13 3.81
C GLU A 419 -18.91 -29.47 4.62
N ASP A 420 -20.03 -29.13 3.95
CA ASP A 420 -21.19 -28.54 4.60
C ASP A 420 -21.95 -29.58 5.46
N LEU A 421 -22.23 -29.21 6.70
CA LEU A 421 -22.87 -30.03 7.73
C LEU A 421 -24.36 -30.26 7.50
N VAL A 422 -24.98 -29.66 6.49
CA VAL A 422 -26.39 -29.88 6.13
C VAL A 422 -26.51 -30.50 4.74
N SER A 423 -25.88 -29.92 3.72
CA SER A 423 -25.99 -30.42 2.34
C SER A 423 -25.00 -31.52 1.99
N GLY A 424 -23.91 -31.66 2.77
CA GLY A 424 -22.77 -32.51 2.40
C GLY A 424 -21.97 -31.98 1.21
N THR A 425 -22.23 -30.73 0.79
CA THR A 425 -21.50 -30.12 -0.33
C THR A 425 -20.07 -29.84 0.06
N ARG A 426 -19.15 -30.29 -0.78
CA ARG A 426 -17.72 -30.02 -0.67
C ARG A 426 -17.38 -28.65 -1.25
N ILE A 427 -16.50 -27.92 -0.57
CA ILE A 427 -16.02 -26.61 -0.99
C ILE A 427 -14.50 -26.57 -0.80
N ILE A 428 -13.79 -26.06 -1.80
CA ILE A 428 -12.34 -25.83 -1.76
C ILE A 428 -12.12 -24.33 -1.59
N VAL A 429 -11.36 -23.95 -0.56
CA VAL A 429 -11.00 -22.55 -0.30
C VAL A 429 -9.49 -22.42 -0.31
N SER A 430 -8.98 -21.65 -1.26
CA SER A 430 -7.58 -21.25 -1.36
C SER A 430 -7.40 -19.83 -0.83
N ASN A 431 -6.36 -19.61 -0.04
CA ASN A 431 -5.93 -18.31 0.46
C ASN A 431 -4.44 -18.12 0.19
N THR A 432 -4.07 -17.13 -0.63
CA THR A 432 -2.68 -16.89 -1.05
C THR A 432 -2.19 -15.47 -0.80
N HIS A 433 -0.88 -15.32 -0.61
CA HIS A 433 -0.18 -14.03 -0.63
C HIS A 433 1.07 -14.18 -1.50
N LEU A 434 1.00 -13.68 -2.73
CA LEU A 434 2.06 -13.80 -3.72
C LEU A 434 3.23 -12.85 -3.50
N HIS A 435 4.33 -13.07 -4.24
CA HIS A 435 5.48 -12.19 -4.16
C HIS A 435 5.07 -10.76 -4.50
N TRP A 436 5.40 -9.85 -3.61
CA TRP A 436 4.86 -8.51 -3.72
C TRP A 436 5.38 -7.80 -5.05
N ASP A 437 6.52 -8.21 -5.69
CA ASP A 437 7.40 -7.27 -6.45
C ASP A 437 6.96 -6.88 -7.84
N ALA A 438 6.86 -5.58 -8.09
CA ALA A 438 6.53 -5.03 -9.38
C ALA A 438 7.55 -5.43 -10.46
N ALA A 439 8.84 -5.58 -10.11
CA ALA A 439 9.88 -6.03 -11.04
C ALA A 439 9.95 -7.56 -11.22
N TYR A 440 9.09 -8.32 -10.53
CA TYR A 440 9.07 -9.79 -10.57
C TYR A 440 7.68 -10.30 -10.96
N SER A 441 7.14 -9.79 -12.07
CA SER A 441 5.90 -10.28 -12.69
C SER A 441 5.97 -11.77 -13.03
N ASP A 442 7.15 -12.22 -13.45
CA ASP A 442 7.47 -13.58 -13.79
C ASP A 442 7.37 -14.53 -12.59
N VAL A 443 7.89 -14.13 -11.43
CA VAL A 443 7.78 -14.91 -10.19
C VAL A 443 6.33 -15.03 -9.74
N LYS A 444 5.56 -13.94 -9.81
CA LYS A 444 4.11 -13.96 -9.48
C LYS A 444 3.36 -14.94 -10.38
N LEU A 445 3.69 -14.95 -11.66
CA LEU A 445 3.10 -15.83 -12.65
C LEU A 445 3.44 -17.32 -12.39
N VAL A 446 4.72 -17.62 -12.13
CA VAL A 446 5.17 -18.98 -11.75
C VAL A 446 4.50 -19.45 -10.46
N GLN A 447 4.42 -18.60 -9.44
CA GLN A 447 3.74 -18.93 -8.18
C GLN A 447 2.25 -19.21 -8.40
N THR A 448 1.59 -18.42 -9.25
CA THR A 448 0.18 -18.64 -9.61
C THR A 448 0.00 -19.98 -10.33
N ALA A 449 0.89 -20.32 -11.27
CA ALA A 449 0.86 -21.61 -11.96
C ALA A 449 1.02 -22.79 -11.00
N LEU A 450 2.00 -22.73 -10.10
CA LEU A 450 2.21 -23.73 -9.06
C LEU A 450 0.98 -23.88 -8.15
N LEU A 451 0.35 -22.76 -7.76
CA LEU A 451 -0.87 -22.76 -6.95
C LEU A 451 -2.00 -23.52 -7.63
N LEU A 452 -2.31 -23.19 -8.89
CA LEU A 452 -3.45 -23.79 -9.60
C LEU A 452 -3.23 -25.28 -9.87
N GLU A 453 -2.01 -25.70 -10.19
CA GLU A 453 -1.71 -27.12 -10.38
C GLU A 453 -1.89 -27.94 -9.09
N GLU A 454 -1.45 -27.40 -7.94
CA GLU A 454 -1.68 -28.08 -6.66
C GLU A 454 -3.16 -28.09 -6.30
N ILE A 455 -3.90 -27.00 -6.54
CA ILE A 455 -5.36 -26.98 -6.35
C ILE A 455 -6.03 -28.05 -7.21
N GLU A 456 -5.60 -28.22 -8.47
CA GLU A 456 -6.13 -29.28 -9.34
C GLU A 456 -5.85 -30.68 -8.78
N LYS A 457 -4.62 -30.95 -8.31
CA LYS A 457 -4.27 -32.24 -7.68
C LYS A 457 -5.11 -32.52 -6.44
N VAL A 458 -5.22 -31.53 -5.55
CA VAL A 458 -5.99 -31.62 -4.31
C VAL A 458 -7.48 -31.81 -4.63
N ALA A 459 -8.04 -31.06 -5.58
CA ALA A 459 -9.43 -31.21 -6.00
C ALA A 459 -9.72 -32.61 -6.57
N HIS A 460 -8.79 -33.17 -7.35
CA HIS A 460 -8.92 -34.53 -7.89
C HIS A 460 -8.90 -35.60 -6.80
N GLY A 461 -8.07 -35.42 -5.77
CA GLY A 461 -8.06 -36.28 -4.58
C GLY A 461 -9.37 -36.15 -3.79
N PHE A 462 -9.84 -34.92 -3.58
CA PHE A 462 -11.03 -34.64 -2.80
C PHE A 462 -12.32 -35.15 -3.45
N ALA A 463 -12.40 -35.18 -4.79
CA ALA A 463 -13.53 -35.77 -5.50
C ALA A 463 -13.69 -37.28 -5.23
N LYS A 464 -12.59 -37.99 -4.99
CA LYS A 464 -12.57 -39.44 -4.71
C LYS A 464 -12.76 -39.79 -3.24
N TYR A 465 -12.74 -38.79 -2.36
CA TYR A 465 -12.89 -39.01 -0.92
C TYR A 465 -14.28 -39.58 -0.61
N PRO A 466 -14.41 -40.61 0.25
CA PRO A 466 -15.71 -41.21 0.55
C PRO A 466 -16.69 -40.17 1.13
N PRO A 467 -17.98 -40.23 0.78
CA PRO A 467 -18.98 -39.35 1.40
C PRO A 467 -19.06 -39.62 2.90
N ARG A 468 -19.38 -38.60 3.70
CA ARG A 468 -19.59 -38.77 5.13
C ARG A 468 -20.64 -39.87 5.38
N PRO A 469 -20.37 -40.85 6.27
CA PRO A 469 -21.40 -41.78 6.70
C PRO A 469 -22.53 -40.99 7.37
N PRO A 470 -23.82 -41.32 7.12
CA PRO A 470 -24.91 -40.67 7.82
C PRO A 470 -24.65 -40.77 9.33
N ASP A 471 -24.87 -39.67 10.06
CA ASP A 471 -24.79 -39.70 11.52
C ASP A 471 -25.65 -40.89 12.00
N THR A 472 -25.05 -41.75 12.82
CA THR A 472 -25.76 -42.91 13.35
C THR A 472 -27.05 -42.40 13.97
N PRO A 473 -28.23 -42.91 13.56
CA PRO A 473 -29.45 -42.52 14.22
C PRO A 473 -29.26 -42.88 15.70
N ALA A 474 -29.43 -41.89 16.57
CA ALA A 474 -29.69 -42.18 17.97
C ALA A 474 -30.82 -43.21 17.97
N ALA A 475 -30.61 -44.29 18.71
CA ALA A 475 -31.60 -45.33 18.87
C ALA A 475 -32.96 -44.72 19.20
N ASP A 476 -33.98 -45.23 18.51
CA ASP A 476 -35.39 -45.12 18.86
C ASP A 476 -36.03 -43.73 18.73
N ASP A 477 -36.29 -43.28 17.50
CA ASP A 477 -37.48 -42.45 17.20
C ASP A 477 -37.95 -42.72 15.76
N GLU A 478 -38.97 -43.57 15.62
CA GLU A 478 -39.57 -43.97 14.34
C GLU A 478 -40.41 -42.86 13.65
N ASP A 479 -40.43 -41.63 14.16
CA ASP A 479 -41.41 -40.61 13.71
C ASP A 479 -40.85 -39.21 13.33
N SER A 480 -39.54 -39.03 13.10
CA SER A 480 -39.03 -37.76 12.53
C SER A 480 -38.79 -37.85 11.02
N VAL A 481 -39.83 -37.52 10.26
CA VAL A 481 -39.79 -37.31 8.81
C VAL A 481 -38.88 -36.13 8.46
N GLY A 482 -37.73 -36.45 7.85
CA GLY A 482 -36.80 -35.48 7.29
C GLY A 482 -35.47 -36.11 6.91
N ALA A 483 -35.48 -37.16 6.08
CA ALA A 483 -34.25 -37.78 5.58
C ALA A 483 -33.38 -36.71 4.90
N ARG A 484 -32.23 -36.42 5.52
CA ARG A 484 -31.23 -35.48 4.98
C ARG A 484 -30.83 -35.92 3.57
N PRO A 485 -30.79 -35.01 2.57
CA PRO A 485 -30.46 -35.39 1.20
C PRO A 485 -29.10 -36.08 1.14
N PRO A 486 -28.94 -37.11 0.29
CA PRO A 486 -27.67 -37.81 0.18
C PRO A 486 -26.57 -36.83 -0.27
N PRO A 487 -25.35 -36.95 0.29
CA PRO A 487 -24.26 -36.05 -0.07
C PRO A 487 -23.94 -36.13 -1.58
N PRO A 488 -23.62 -35.00 -2.23
CA PRO A 488 -23.35 -34.96 -3.66
C PRO A 488 -22.09 -35.77 -4.02
N THR A 489 -22.18 -36.51 -5.12
CA THR A 489 -21.03 -37.20 -5.71
C THR A 489 -20.42 -36.38 -6.84
N TYR A 490 -19.09 -36.30 -6.90
CA TYR A 490 -18.37 -35.51 -7.88
C TYR A 490 -17.70 -36.40 -8.92
N ALA A 491 -17.98 -36.15 -10.21
CA ALA A 491 -17.34 -36.88 -11.30
C ALA A 491 -15.84 -36.51 -11.45
N ASP A 492 -15.49 -35.26 -11.12
CA ASP A 492 -14.15 -34.70 -11.19
C ASP A 492 -14.00 -33.56 -10.19
N GLY A 493 -12.77 -33.24 -9.76
CA GLY A 493 -12.44 -32.14 -8.88
C GLY A 493 -12.89 -30.77 -9.41
N THR A 494 -12.95 -30.60 -10.74
CA THR A 494 -13.48 -29.37 -11.37
C THR A 494 -14.98 -29.14 -11.14
N LYS A 495 -15.70 -30.14 -10.60
CA LYS A 495 -17.12 -30.02 -10.23
C LYS A 495 -17.32 -29.65 -8.76
N ILE A 496 -16.26 -29.54 -7.99
CA ILE A 496 -16.31 -29.06 -6.61
C ILE A 496 -16.26 -27.53 -6.65
N PRO A 497 -17.19 -26.82 -5.99
CA PRO A 497 -17.09 -25.38 -5.76
C PRO A 497 -15.70 -24.97 -5.26
N LEU A 498 -15.04 -24.07 -6.00
CA LEU A 498 -13.73 -23.54 -5.67
C LEU A 498 -13.81 -22.02 -5.47
N LEU A 499 -13.20 -21.55 -4.38
CA LEU A 499 -12.88 -20.15 -4.11
C LEU A 499 -11.37 -20.02 -4.00
N ALA A 500 -10.76 -19.11 -4.76
CA ALA A 500 -9.36 -18.73 -4.59
C ALA A 500 -9.29 -17.24 -4.23
N CYS A 501 -9.07 -16.99 -2.94
CA CYS A 501 -8.94 -15.69 -2.33
C CYS A 501 -7.46 -15.35 -2.13
N GLY A 502 -7.13 -14.07 -2.10
CA GLY A 502 -5.78 -13.67 -1.70
C GLY A 502 -5.32 -12.34 -2.26
N ASP A 503 -4.13 -11.95 -1.81
CA ASP A 503 -3.35 -10.87 -2.37
C ASP A 503 -2.40 -11.43 -3.44
N TYR A 504 -2.74 -11.16 -4.70
CA TYR A 504 -1.96 -11.62 -5.84
C TYR A 504 -0.85 -10.63 -6.21
N ASN A 505 -0.83 -9.45 -5.60
CA ASN A 505 0.10 -8.36 -5.92
C ASN A 505 0.18 -8.09 -7.45
N SER A 506 -0.93 -8.30 -8.16
CA SER A 506 -0.99 -8.31 -9.63
C SER A 506 -2.21 -7.51 -10.09
N MET A 507 -2.02 -6.58 -11.02
CA MET A 507 -3.11 -5.75 -11.55
C MET A 507 -3.99 -6.53 -12.54
N PRO A 508 -5.21 -6.08 -12.85
CA PRO A 508 -6.08 -6.74 -13.84
C PRO A 508 -5.49 -6.83 -15.25
N SER A 509 -4.51 -5.99 -15.58
CA SER A 509 -3.79 -5.99 -16.86
C SER A 509 -2.55 -6.91 -16.88
N SER A 510 -2.37 -7.75 -15.87
CA SER A 510 -1.20 -8.62 -15.73
C SER A 510 -1.44 -10.01 -16.31
N GLY A 511 -0.35 -10.70 -16.68
CA GLY A 511 -0.39 -12.09 -17.13
C GLY A 511 -0.91 -13.05 -16.06
N VAL A 512 -0.83 -12.69 -14.77
CA VAL A 512 -1.45 -13.45 -13.67
C VAL A 512 -2.97 -13.44 -13.77
N TYR A 513 -3.55 -12.24 -13.98
CA TYR A 513 -5.00 -12.09 -14.14
C TYR A 513 -5.48 -12.77 -15.43
N ASP A 514 -4.77 -12.58 -16.53
CA ASP A 514 -5.08 -13.22 -17.81
C ASP A 514 -5.04 -14.74 -17.70
N PHE A 515 -4.01 -15.28 -17.02
CA PHE A 515 -3.89 -16.72 -16.82
C PHE A 515 -5.07 -17.28 -16.00
N LEU A 516 -5.42 -16.66 -14.87
CA LEU A 516 -6.52 -17.07 -13.99
C LEU A 516 -7.89 -17.01 -14.69
N SER A 517 -8.12 -15.98 -15.49
CA SER A 517 -9.41 -15.73 -16.15
C SER A 517 -9.61 -16.56 -17.43
N THR A 518 -8.57 -16.71 -18.25
CA THR A 518 -8.68 -17.38 -19.56
C THR A 518 -8.39 -18.89 -19.49
N GLY A 519 -7.69 -19.35 -18.45
CA GLY A 519 -7.27 -20.74 -18.33
C GLY A 519 -5.99 -21.08 -19.06
N SER A 520 -5.40 -20.16 -19.83
CA SER A 520 -4.13 -20.42 -20.51
C SER A 520 -3.35 -19.16 -20.83
N LEU A 521 -2.02 -19.23 -20.78
CA LEU A 521 -1.14 -18.12 -21.11
C LEU A 521 -0.05 -18.54 -22.11
N SER A 522 0.25 -17.66 -23.06
CA SER A 522 1.30 -17.88 -24.06
C SER A 522 2.69 -17.99 -23.41
N PRO A 523 3.57 -18.89 -23.90
CA PRO A 523 4.96 -18.98 -23.42
C PRO A 523 5.78 -17.70 -23.68
N THR A 524 5.38 -16.86 -24.64
CA THR A 524 6.06 -15.61 -25.01
C THR A 524 5.47 -14.37 -24.34
N HIS A 525 4.67 -14.54 -23.28
CA HIS A 525 4.03 -13.42 -22.60
C HIS A 525 5.08 -12.44 -22.01
N PRO A 526 4.88 -11.10 -22.13
CA PRO A 526 5.85 -10.10 -21.67
C PRO A 526 6.17 -10.22 -20.18
N ASP A 527 5.22 -10.65 -19.35
CA ASP A 527 5.42 -10.83 -17.91
C ASP A 527 6.47 -11.88 -17.53
N PHE A 528 6.89 -12.77 -18.45
CA PHE A 528 8.04 -13.65 -18.23
C PHE A 528 9.40 -12.93 -18.32
N LEU A 529 9.44 -11.67 -18.80
CA LEU A 529 10.63 -10.82 -18.88
C LEU A 529 11.81 -11.47 -19.64
N SER A 530 11.50 -12.33 -20.62
CA SER A 530 12.49 -13.14 -21.35
C SER A 530 13.27 -14.17 -20.51
N HIS A 531 12.83 -14.44 -19.28
CA HIS A 531 13.37 -15.52 -18.44
C HIS A 531 12.81 -16.89 -18.85
N THR A 532 13.49 -17.95 -18.43
CA THR A 532 13.17 -19.34 -18.78
C THR A 532 12.72 -20.15 -17.56
N TYR A 533 11.52 -20.73 -17.66
CA TYR A 533 10.86 -21.48 -16.58
C TYR A 533 10.41 -22.86 -17.04
N GLY A 534 11.33 -23.62 -17.65
CA GLY A 534 11.09 -24.99 -18.09
C GLY A 534 9.85 -25.10 -18.99
N ASN A 535 8.93 -25.99 -18.63
CA ASN A 535 7.73 -26.27 -19.43
C ASN A 535 6.81 -25.06 -19.55
N TYR A 536 6.80 -24.16 -18.57
CA TYR A 536 5.94 -22.97 -18.59
C TYR A 536 6.29 -22.02 -19.72
N THR A 537 7.58 -21.90 -20.05
CA THR A 537 8.07 -21.04 -21.14
C THR A 537 8.26 -21.79 -22.46
N SER A 538 8.14 -23.12 -22.49
CA SER A 538 8.19 -23.89 -23.74
C SER A 538 6.81 -24.23 -24.29
N GLU A 539 5.87 -24.64 -23.44
CA GLU A 539 4.53 -25.10 -23.84
C GLU A 539 3.42 -24.09 -23.51
N GLY A 540 3.72 -23.12 -22.64
CA GLY A 540 2.75 -22.18 -22.08
C GLY A 540 2.10 -22.70 -20.80
N LEU A 541 1.33 -21.83 -20.14
CA LEU A 541 0.59 -22.17 -18.92
C LEU A 541 -0.83 -22.59 -19.26
N ARG A 542 -1.37 -23.59 -18.54
CA ARG A 542 -2.76 -24.06 -18.70
C ARG A 542 -3.35 -24.54 -17.37
N HIS A 543 -4.64 -24.28 -17.16
CA HIS A 543 -5.44 -24.87 -16.08
C HIS A 543 -6.89 -25.11 -16.55
N LYS A 544 -7.62 -26.00 -15.86
CA LYS A 544 -8.98 -26.45 -16.21
C LYS A 544 -10.07 -25.93 -15.27
N LEU A 545 -9.68 -25.17 -14.25
CA LEU A 545 -10.59 -24.66 -13.20
C LEU A 545 -11.63 -23.63 -13.70
N GLY A 546 -11.38 -22.95 -14.83
CA GLY A 546 -12.31 -22.02 -15.46
C GLY A 546 -12.79 -20.90 -14.53
N LEU A 547 -11.87 -20.14 -13.94
CA LEU A 547 -12.17 -19.19 -12.86
C LEU A 547 -12.71 -17.85 -13.39
N LYS A 548 -13.51 -17.18 -12.56
CA LYS A 548 -13.94 -15.80 -12.78
C LYS A 548 -13.74 -14.97 -11.52
N SER A 549 -13.30 -13.73 -11.66
CA SER A 549 -13.22 -12.79 -10.53
C SER A 549 -14.64 -12.35 -10.11
N ALA A 550 -14.88 -12.33 -8.80
CA ALA A 550 -16.15 -11.88 -8.24
C ALA A 550 -16.43 -10.39 -8.48
N TYR A 551 -15.37 -9.60 -8.70
CA TYR A 551 -15.45 -8.16 -8.83
C TYR A 551 -15.50 -7.67 -10.28
N THR A 552 -15.56 -8.58 -11.26
CA THR A 552 -15.60 -8.24 -12.68
C THR A 552 -17.00 -8.39 -13.26
N THR A 553 -17.52 -7.32 -13.85
CA THR A 553 -18.82 -7.29 -14.55
C THR A 553 -18.64 -7.10 -16.06
N VAL A 554 -19.67 -7.40 -16.83
CA VAL A 554 -19.67 -7.12 -18.27
C VAL A 554 -20.17 -5.67 -18.44
N GLY A 555 -19.26 -4.76 -18.77
CA GLY A 555 -19.57 -3.36 -18.99
C GLY A 555 -20.31 -3.10 -20.31
N ALA A 556 -20.70 -1.85 -20.53
CA ALA A 556 -21.34 -1.41 -21.78
C ALA A 556 -20.37 -1.62 -22.96
N GLY A 557 -20.73 -2.51 -23.90
CA GLY A 557 -19.89 -2.87 -25.05
C GLY A 557 -19.14 -4.19 -24.92
N GLY A 558 -19.39 -4.99 -23.88
CA GLY A 558 -18.81 -6.33 -23.73
C GLY A 558 -17.39 -6.36 -23.15
N VAL A 559 -16.87 -5.20 -22.72
CA VAL A 559 -15.57 -5.08 -22.07
C VAL A 559 -15.72 -5.41 -20.58
N PRO A 560 -14.85 -6.25 -19.99
CA PRO A 560 -14.82 -6.47 -18.54
C PRO A 560 -14.58 -5.16 -17.79
N GLU A 561 -15.46 -4.82 -16.85
CA GLU A 561 -15.35 -3.64 -15.98
C GLU A 561 -15.26 -4.09 -14.51
N GLU A 562 -14.19 -3.68 -13.84
CA GLU A 562 -13.96 -3.96 -12.42
C GLU A 562 -14.86 -3.07 -11.55
N ILE A 563 -15.58 -3.68 -10.61
CA ILE A 563 -16.49 -3.00 -9.67
C ILE A 563 -15.71 -2.09 -8.70
N LEU A 564 -14.49 -2.49 -8.34
CA LEU A 564 -13.59 -1.70 -7.49
C LEU A 564 -12.47 -1.13 -8.35
N SER A 565 -12.19 0.16 -8.22
CA SER A 565 -11.02 0.75 -8.88
C SER A 565 -9.71 0.51 -8.12
N MET A 566 -9.81 0.15 -6.83
CA MET A 566 -8.66 -0.08 -5.96
C MET A 566 -8.98 -1.04 -4.81
N THR A 567 -7.99 -1.87 -4.43
CA THR A 567 -8.03 -2.71 -3.23
C THR A 567 -6.88 -2.37 -2.29
N ASN A 568 -5.72 -1.96 -2.80
CA ASN A 568 -4.64 -1.34 -2.02
C ASN A 568 -4.58 0.17 -2.28
N VAL A 569 -4.51 0.97 -1.22
CA VAL A 569 -4.52 2.44 -1.32
C VAL A 569 -3.41 3.05 -0.47
N THR A 570 -2.29 3.34 -1.11
CA THR A 570 -1.21 4.15 -0.53
C THR A 570 -0.99 5.42 -1.35
N PRO A 571 -0.20 6.39 -0.87
CA PRO A 571 0.13 7.57 -1.67
C PRO A 571 0.98 7.24 -2.90
N GLY A 572 1.79 6.19 -2.82
CA GLY A 572 2.69 5.77 -3.90
C GLY A 572 2.05 4.81 -4.90
N PHE A 573 0.97 4.13 -4.51
CA PHE A 573 0.32 3.12 -5.33
C PHE A 573 -1.17 3.02 -5.00
N ARG A 574 -2.01 2.95 -6.04
CA ARG A 574 -3.44 2.67 -5.93
C ARG A 574 -3.83 1.72 -7.05
N GLY A 575 -4.44 0.59 -6.71
CA GLY A 575 -4.82 -0.41 -7.70
C GLY A 575 -5.45 -1.65 -7.09
N VAL A 576 -5.95 -2.52 -7.95
CA VAL A 576 -6.56 -3.81 -7.58
C VAL A 576 -5.47 -4.87 -7.54
N LEU A 577 -5.18 -5.39 -6.35
CA LEU A 577 -4.18 -6.44 -6.09
C LEU A 577 -4.81 -7.69 -5.47
N ASP A 578 -5.94 -7.51 -4.80
CA ASP A 578 -6.67 -8.55 -4.07
C ASP A 578 -7.80 -9.07 -4.94
N TYR A 579 -8.05 -10.37 -4.88
CA TYR A 579 -9.10 -11.00 -5.69
C TYR A 579 -9.83 -12.09 -4.92
N VAL A 580 -11.09 -12.29 -5.31
CA VAL A 580 -11.89 -13.48 -4.97
C VAL A 580 -12.27 -14.14 -6.28
N TRP A 581 -11.51 -15.16 -6.66
CA TRP A 581 -11.80 -15.99 -7.83
C TRP A 581 -12.75 -17.11 -7.44
N TYR A 582 -13.71 -17.43 -8.30
CA TYR A 582 -14.66 -18.51 -8.07
C TYR A 582 -14.87 -19.35 -9.32
N SER A 583 -15.33 -20.58 -9.15
CA SER A 583 -15.74 -21.48 -10.23
C SER A 583 -17.20 -21.21 -10.67
N PRO A 584 -17.46 -20.49 -11.78
CA PRO A 584 -18.82 -20.14 -12.22
C PRO A 584 -19.63 -21.36 -12.67
N GLY A 585 -18.98 -22.50 -12.94
CA GLY A 585 -19.66 -23.77 -13.20
C GLY A 585 -20.47 -24.29 -12.01
N ASN A 586 -20.06 -23.92 -10.78
CA ASN A 586 -20.57 -24.49 -9.53
C ASN A 586 -21.14 -23.44 -8.57
N LEU A 587 -20.76 -22.18 -8.74
CA LEU A 587 -21.19 -21.06 -7.89
C LEU A 587 -21.88 -19.98 -8.74
N ILE A 588 -22.89 -19.34 -8.16
CA ILE A 588 -23.52 -18.13 -8.67
C ILE A 588 -23.14 -16.99 -7.74
N LEU A 589 -22.59 -15.90 -8.27
CA LEU A 589 -22.32 -14.70 -7.49
C LEU A 589 -23.62 -13.92 -7.28
N ASN A 590 -24.06 -13.72 -6.04
CA ASN A 590 -25.27 -12.94 -5.73
C ASN A 590 -24.98 -11.45 -5.55
N SER A 591 -24.02 -11.12 -4.68
CA SER A 591 -23.73 -9.73 -4.34
C SER A 591 -22.28 -9.54 -3.89
N VAL A 592 -21.78 -8.32 -4.03
CA VAL A 592 -20.46 -7.90 -3.56
C VAL A 592 -20.55 -6.57 -2.82
N VAL A 593 -19.61 -6.33 -1.90
CA VAL A 593 -19.48 -5.00 -1.26
C VAL A 593 -18.69 -4.07 -2.19
N GLY A 594 -19.30 -2.96 -2.56
CA GLY A 594 -18.82 -1.98 -3.54
C GLY A 594 -17.73 -1.04 -3.01
N GLU A 595 -17.47 0.00 -3.78
CA GLU A 595 -16.35 0.93 -3.57
C GLU A 595 -16.57 1.88 -2.38
N ILE A 596 -15.47 2.43 -1.85
CA ILE A 596 -15.50 3.53 -0.88
C ILE A 596 -15.95 4.81 -1.59
N GLU A 597 -16.69 5.66 -0.88
CA GLU A 597 -17.19 6.92 -1.45
C GLU A 597 -16.06 7.81 -2.00
N LYS A 598 -16.23 8.29 -3.23
CA LYS A 598 -15.23 9.10 -3.96
C LYS A 598 -14.84 10.37 -3.21
N MET A 599 -15.82 11.07 -2.60
CA MET A 599 -15.56 12.30 -1.84
C MET A 599 -14.66 12.07 -0.62
N TYR A 600 -14.78 10.90 0.02
CA TYR A 600 -13.89 10.51 1.11
C TYR A 600 -12.48 10.21 0.60
N LEU A 601 -12.36 9.48 -0.51
CA LEU A 601 -11.07 9.12 -1.13
C LEU A 601 -10.29 10.35 -1.63
N GLU A 602 -10.97 11.39 -2.10
CA GLU A 602 -10.36 12.66 -2.54
C GLU A 602 -9.65 13.40 -1.40
N LYS A 603 -10.20 13.30 -0.18
CA LYS A 603 -9.63 13.91 1.04
C LYS A 603 -8.66 13.00 1.78
N THR A 604 -8.45 11.79 1.27
CA THR A 604 -7.64 10.77 1.92
C THR A 604 -6.30 10.60 1.22
N VAL A 605 -5.22 10.83 1.97
CA VAL A 605 -3.83 10.59 1.54
C VAL A 605 -3.63 9.14 1.13
N GLY A 606 -4.02 8.21 2.01
CA GLY A 606 -3.94 6.77 1.82
C GLY A 606 -4.35 6.05 3.10
N PHE A 607 -4.24 4.73 3.08
CA PHE A 607 -4.46 3.82 4.20
C PHE A 607 -3.13 3.22 4.68
N PRO A 608 -3.03 2.70 5.92
CA PRO A 608 -4.05 2.72 6.96
C PRO A 608 -4.31 4.15 7.46
N ASN A 609 -5.50 4.40 7.99
CA ASN A 609 -5.88 5.67 8.61
C ASN A 609 -6.76 5.37 9.84
N PRO A 610 -7.24 6.38 10.59
CA PRO A 610 -8.10 6.15 11.76
C PRO A 610 -9.30 5.23 11.57
N HIS A 611 -9.88 5.18 10.35
CA HIS A 611 -11.08 4.40 10.02
C HIS A 611 -10.77 3.09 9.30
N PHE A 612 -9.68 3.03 8.53
CA PHE A 612 -9.26 1.85 7.78
C PHE A 612 -7.93 1.33 8.37
N PRO A 613 -7.93 0.18 9.08
CA PRO A 613 -6.77 -0.29 9.85
C PRO A 613 -5.72 -1.03 9.02
N SER A 614 -5.96 -1.26 7.73
CA SER A 614 -5.02 -1.84 6.77
C SER A 614 -4.87 -0.90 5.58
N ASP A 615 -3.77 -1.00 4.84
CA ASP A 615 -3.61 -0.34 3.54
C ASP A 615 -4.40 -1.02 2.41
N HIS A 616 -4.94 -2.20 2.69
CA HIS A 616 -5.90 -2.90 1.84
C HIS A 616 -7.35 -2.71 2.30
N ILE A 617 -8.28 -2.89 1.37
CA ILE A 617 -9.73 -2.86 1.57
C ILE A 617 -10.26 -4.29 1.49
N PRO A 618 -11.08 -4.76 2.44
CA PRO A 618 -11.59 -6.13 2.38
C PRO A 618 -12.54 -6.34 1.21
N LEU A 619 -12.42 -7.51 0.59
CA LEU A 619 -13.32 -8.00 -0.43
C LEU A 619 -14.37 -8.88 0.23
N THR A 620 -15.65 -8.63 -0.02
CA THR A 620 -16.74 -9.44 0.51
C THR A 620 -17.72 -9.79 -0.61
N ALA A 621 -17.94 -11.08 -0.79
CA ALA A 621 -18.81 -11.61 -1.83
C ALA A 621 -19.76 -12.68 -1.25
N THR A 622 -20.99 -12.70 -1.75
CA THR A 622 -22.02 -13.69 -1.41
C THR A 622 -22.26 -14.58 -2.62
N PHE A 623 -22.26 -15.90 -2.40
CA PHE A 623 -22.44 -16.90 -3.44
C PHE A 623 -23.58 -17.85 -3.12
N THR A 624 -24.21 -18.38 -4.18
CA THR A 624 -25.13 -19.51 -4.14
C THR A 624 -24.46 -20.73 -4.75
N VAL A 625 -24.54 -21.88 -4.07
CA VAL A 625 -24.07 -23.17 -4.56
C VAL A 625 -25.07 -23.72 -5.56
N LYS A 626 -24.63 -24.05 -6.79
CA LYS A 626 -25.47 -24.69 -7.79
C LYS A 626 -25.74 -26.15 -7.41
N PRO A 627 -26.96 -26.68 -7.64
CA PRO A 627 -27.24 -28.08 -7.43
C PRO A 627 -26.40 -28.88 -8.42
N GLN A 628 -25.77 -29.96 -7.97
CA GLN A 628 -25.11 -30.87 -8.88
C GLN A 628 -26.19 -31.49 -9.77
N ARG A 629 -26.03 -31.38 -11.10
CA ARG A 629 -26.92 -32.10 -12.02
C ARG A 629 -26.71 -33.59 -11.76
N GLU A 630 -27.76 -34.28 -11.33
CA GLU A 630 -27.76 -35.74 -11.23
C GLU A 630 -27.14 -36.31 -12.51
N ILE A 631 -26.14 -37.18 -12.34
CA ILE A 631 -25.65 -38.00 -13.44
C ILE A 631 -26.87 -38.81 -13.88
N SER A 632 -27.49 -38.41 -14.98
CA SER A 632 -28.55 -39.19 -15.59
C SER A 632 -27.98 -40.57 -15.88
N ILE A 633 -28.36 -41.56 -15.08
CA ILE A 633 -28.08 -42.96 -15.36
C ILE A 633 -28.56 -43.17 -16.81
N PRO A 634 -27.69 -43.63 -17.74
CA PRO A 634 -28.12 -43.88 -19.10
C PRO A 634 -29.32 -44.81 -19.04
N ARG A 635 -30.48 -44.37 -19.55
CA ARG A 635 -31.64 -45.27 -19.67
C ARG A 635 -31.16 -46.53 -20.40
N PRO A 636 -31.40 -47.74 -19.87
CA PRO A 636 -31.06 -48.94 -20.60
C PRO A 636 -31.74 -48.87 -21.97
N PRO A 637 -31.06 -49.31 -23.04
CA PRO A 637 -31.61 -49.27 -24.39
C PRO A 637 -32.98 -49.96 -24.38
N PRO A 638 -33.97 -49.43 -25.11
CA PRO A 638 -35.29 -50.04 -25.16
C PRO A 638 -35.15 -51.47 -25.66
N VAL A 639 -35.53 -52.42 -24.81
CA VAL A 639 -35.70 -53.81 -25.22
C VAL A 639 -36.94 -53.83 -26.09
N PHE A 640 -36.74 -53.91 -27.40
CA PHE A 640 -37.83 -54.21 -28.32
C PHE A 640 -38.19 -55.70 -28.13
N SER A 641 -39.36 -55.94 -27.54
CA SER A 641 -39.98 -57.26 -27.40
C SER A 641 -40.52 -57.77 -28.72
#